data_AF-A0A852CI90-F1
#
_entry.id   AF-A0A852CI90-F1
#
_cell.length_a   1.000
_cell.length_b   1.000
_cell.length_c   1.000
_cell.angle_alpha   90.00
_cell.angle_beta   90.00
_cell.angle_gamma   90.00
#
_symmetry.space_group_name_H-M   'P 1'
#
loop_
_entity.id
_entity.type
_entity.pdbx_description
1 polymer ?
#
loop_
_entity_poly.entity_id
_entity_poly.type
_entity_poly.pdbx_seq_one_letter_code
_entity_poly.pdbx_strand_id
1 'polypeptide(L)'
;LKGSFSIPLTFTADFTPSPSLVVYAIFPSGGITADSINFDVALCFENQVKVEFSAKEAHSGSTVQLRLQAAPGSLCAVQAVDENMFKRPETELTSQMVYGLFPAAYRHRYPAQVEEHCLQPQSTSSPLGGKPQDSFQPDIFKVFWVTGLFPCFSSCMVCFLPQCKTVYHCQGSPHPLWWDSLFLYSGVPSREDKKITKEQPKFASHRRPRHYFPETWIWNLFSVGSNSSRSVLVTAPDATAEWKVKTFCLAGTGFGLAPTTRLRTIQSLFVDVTLPYSVIQGETFTLTATVFSYLQQCIQIHVTLAKSSDFHMEPCRTCRDKECLCAEESKTFTWNVTAVQLGTLNITVRTEVLETTAWCGGRKPLPATLRRRHVLVKHLLVRPEGVLVEKSYSSLLCPRGGIMSEEPVSLHLPDNVVKGSARASISISGDLMGLALQNLDHLVRMPHGCGEQNMVLFAPIVYVLQYLKKTRQLTPEIKERATRFLRNGKYNSPTCSSAFPWYQTQLLYMHRDGSYSVFGQQDGEGNTWLTAFVVKSFGQARKYIYVDEKNIQDALRWLEQNQLPNGCFATKGRLFHSSLKGSMDDEISLGAYVAAALLELGQPLKSKLMQTTFRCLQQAVHNVTNIYTEAILAYAFALAGDYETTQELLYKLEEQAIKSGGQIHWSPKPSSPGSTNFWPGTQSVDIELTAYVLLAYLSKPRVHAGDMTTAAGIVAWLTQQQNAYGGFASTQDTVVALQSLAKYAARAFSTSSQALVRVKSQRGFEKSFQVNRQNRLLVQQAALAEVKGNFLVQIHSSSCVFTQIVLRHHEHPQQAAVTFTLHVNTELTNCSQANARVLTVHILAR
;
A
#
# COMPACT_ATOMS: atom_id res chain seq x y z
N LEU A 1 -63.73 -5.64 -23.74
CA LEU A 1 -63.79 -6.13 -22.35
C LEU A 1 -62.82 -5.32 -21.51
N LYS A 2 -63.30 -4.59 -20.49
CA LYS A 2 -62.45 -3.95 -19.47
C LYS A 2 -62.69 -4.71 -18.17
N GLY A 3 -61.69 -5.47 -17.74
CA GLY A 3 -61.67 -6.13 -16.45
C GLY A 3 -60.41 -5.70 -15.70
N SER A 4 -60.55 -5.43 -14.41
CA SER A 4 -59.41 -5.18 -13.52
C SER A 4 -59.47 -6.18 -12.37
N PHE A 5 -58.31 -6.73 -12.03
CA PHE A 5 -58.14 -7.55 -10.83
C PHE A 5 -57.05 -6.90 -9.97
N SER A 6 -57.19 -7.04 -8.64
CA SER A 6 -56.24 -6.47 -7.69
C SER A 6 -55.67 -7.59 -6.84
N ILE A 7 -54.34 -7.66 -6.76
CA ILE A 7 -53.61 -8.64 -5.93
C ILE A 7 -52.95 -7.85 -4.80
N PRO A 8 -53.36 -8.02 -3.53
CA PRO A 8 -52.66 -7.41 -2.41
C PRO A 8 -51.32 -8.11 -2.20
N LEU A 9 -50.23 -7.34 -2.21
CA LEU A 9 -48.87 -7.82 -1.95
C LEU A 9 -48.31 -7.12 -0.71
N THR A 10 -47.69 -7.89 0.18
CA THR A 10 -47.01 -7.37 1.37
C THR A 10 -45.54 -7.74 1.28
N PHE A 11 -44.67 -6.75 1.15
CA PHE A 11 -43.22 -6.96 1.10
C PHE A 11 -42.65 -7.02 2.52
N THR A 12 -42.09 -8.17 2.89
CA THR A 12 -41.26 -8.36 4.10
C THR A 12 -39.78 -8.15 3.77
N ALA A 13 -38.91 -8.20 4.78
CA ALA A 13 -37.47 -8.04 4.59
C ALA A 13 -36.87 -9.12 3.64
N ASP A 14 -37.50 -10.29 3.53
CA ASP A 14 -37.12 -11.39 2.63
C ASP A 14 -37.12 -11.00 1.15
N PHE A 15 -37.92 -10.00 0.78
CA PHE A 15 -38.09 -9.56 -0.61
C PHE A 15 -37.08 -8.48 -1.00
N THR A 16 -36.20 -8.05 -0.09
CA THR A 16 -35.14 -7.07 -0.40
C THR A 16 -33.98 -7.75 -1.14
N PRO A 17 -33.29 -7.09 -2.07
CA PRO A 17 -33.33 -5.65 -2.38
C PRO A 17 -34.28 -5.21 -3.50
N SER A 18 -34.71 -6.12 -4.40
CA SER A 18 -35.50 -5.78 -5.60
C SER A 18 -36.36 -6.97 -6.03
N PRO A 19 -37.58 -7.14 -5.50
CA PRO A 19 -38.43 -8.26 -5.84
C PRO A 19 -39.07 -8.09 -7.22
N SER A 20 -39.18 -9.19 -7.94
CA SER A 20 -39.85 -9.28 -9.25
C SER A 20 -41.15 -10.06 -9.12
N LEU A 21 -42.22 -9.54 -9.71
CA LEU A 21 -43.51 -10.22 -9.82
C LEU A 21 -43.74 -10.59 -11.28
N VAL A 22 -44.15 -11.85 -11.53
CA VAL A 22 -44.63 -12.31 -12.83
C VAL A 22 -46.08 -12.74 -12.68
N VAL A 23 -46.94 -12.27 -13.57
CA VAL A 23 -48.34 -12.68 -13.66
C VAL A 23 -48.54 -13.32 -15.02
N TYR A 24 -49.11 -14.53 -15.06
CA TYR A 24 -49.42 -15.22 -16.30
C TYR A 24 -50.80 -15.86 -16.25
N ALA A 25 -51.43 -16.03 -17.42
CA ALA A 25 -52.68 -16.75 -17.58
C ALA A 25 -52.53 -17.80 -18.69
N ILE A 26 -53.05 -19.01 -18.42
CA ILE A 26 -53.09 -20.12 -19.37
C ILE A 26 -54.52 -20.25 -19.88
N PHE A 27 -54.70 -20.13 -21.18
CA PHE A 27 -56.00 -20.29 -21.82
C PHE A 27 -56.29 -21.77 -22.12
N PRO A 28 -57.56 -22.20 -22.14
CA PRO A 28 -57.94 -23.57 -22.49
C PRO A 28 -57.46 -24.03 -23.87
N SER A 29 -57.17 -23.08 -24.78
CA SER A 29 -56.59 -23.32 -26.11
C SER A 29 -55.09 -23.63 -26.10
N GLY A 30 -54.44 -23.63 -24.93
CA GLY A 30 -53.00 -23.85 -24.77
C GLY A 30 -52.14 -22.58 -24.92
N GLY A 31 -52.74 -21.43 -25.21
CA GLY A 31 -52.03 -20.15 -25.25
C GLY A 31 -51.70 -19.64 -23.84
N ILE A 32 -50.53 -19.01 -23.69
CA ILE A 32 -50.09 -18.37 -22.44
C ILE A 32 -49.97 -16.86 -22.69
N THR A 33 -50.33 -16.04 -21.73
CA THR A 33 -49.95 -14.61 -21.71
C THR A 33 -49.28 -14.32 -20.37
N ALA A 34 -48.23 -13.50 -20.37
CA ALA A 34 -47.49 -13.17 -19.15
C ALA A 34 -47.01 -11.72 -19.17
N ASP A 35 -46.91 -11.11 -18.00
CA ASP A 35 -46.31 -9.80 -17.77
C ASP A 35 -45.47 -9.82 -16.48
N SER A 36 -44.51 -8.90 -16.37
CA SER A 36 -43.61 -8.82 -15.21
C SER A 36 -43.32 -7.39 -14.78
N ILE A 37 -43.18 -7.18 -13.48
CA ILE A 37 -42.78 -5.90 -12.90
C ILE A 37 -41.72 -6.10 -11.81
N ASN A 38 -40.75 -5.19 -11.75
CA ASN A 38 -39.77 -5.13 -10.67
C ASN A 38 -40.11 -3.99 -9.73
N PHE A 39 -39.97 -4.22 -8.42
CA PHE A 39 -40.21 -3.22 -7.40
C PHE A 39 -38.89 -2.78 -6.77
N ASP A 40 -38.70 -1.48 -6.60
CA ASP A 40 -37.65 -0.94 -5.74
C ASP A 40 -38.19 -0.84 -4.31
N VAL A 41 -37.68 -1.70 -3.42
CA VAL A 41 -38.10 -1.75 -2.00
C VAL A 41 -37.00 -1.23 -1.08
N ALA A 42 -37.38 -0.73 0.10
CA ALA A 42 -36.41 -0.27 1.09
C ALA A 42 -35.52 -1.43 1.55
N LEU A 43 -34.21 -1.18 1.68
CA LEU A 43 -33.21 -2.15 2.13
C LEU A 43 -33.32 -2.40 3.65
N CYS A 44 -34.26 -3.25 4.01
CA CYS A 44 -34.56 -3.65 5.38
C CYS A 44 -33.89 -4.96 5.75
N PHE A 45 -33.71 -5.21 7.04
CA PHE A 45 -33.21 -6.47 7.58
C PHE A 45 -34.26 -7.10 8.48
N GLU A 46 -34.34 -8.43 8.53
CA GLU A 46 -35.27 -9.15 9.42
C GLU A 46 -35.00 -8.84 10.89
N ASN A 47 -33.72 -8.85 11.29
CA ASN A 47 -33.32 -8.48 12.64
C ASN A 47 -33.33 -6.95 12.78
N GLN A 48 -34.37 -6.43 13.43
CA GLN A 48 -34.53 -5.00 13.68
C GLN A 48 -33.66 -4.56 14.85
N VAL A 49 -32.58 -3.85 14.54
CA VAL A 49 -31.62 -3.39 15.55
C VAL A 49 -31.79 -1.89 15.82
N LYS A 50 -31.91 -1.52 17.09
CA LYS A 50 -31.93 -0.13 17.55
C LYS A 50 -30.91 0.09 18.66
N VAL A 51 -30.23 1.22 18.60
CA VAL A 51 -29.21 1.60 19.56
C VAL A 51 -29.39 3.05 19.98
N GLU A 52 -29.56 3.28 21.27
CA GLU A 52 -29.82 4.61 21.82
C GLU A 52 -29.07 4.83 23.14
N PHE A 53 -28.65 6.06 23.38
CA PHE A 53 -28.14 6.48 24.68
C PHE A 53 -29.26 7.10 25.53
N SER A 54 -29.14 6.99 26.85
CA SER A 54 -30.07 7.67 27.77
C SER A 54 -30.05 9.20 27.67
N ALA A 55 -28.99 9.78 27.10
CA ALA A 55 -28.84 11.22 26.87
C ALA A 55 -28.11 11.48 25.55
N LYS A 56 -28.32 12.65 24.94
CA LYS A 56 -27.59 13.11 23.74
C LYS A 56 -26.24 13.73 24.08
N GLU A 57 -26.11 14.26 25.30
CA GLU A 57 -24.88 14.87 25.81
C GLU A 57 -24.51 14.24 27.15
N ALA A 58 -23.21 14.03 27.37
CA ALA A 58 -22.67 13.47 28.60
C ALA A 58 -21.40 14.21 29.03
N HIS A 59 -21.15 14.22 30.34
CA HIS A 59 -19.89 14.76 30.87
C HIS A 59 -18.78 13.73 30.68
N SER A 60 -17.56 14.21 30.43
CA SER A 60 -16.36 13.37 30.35
C SER A 60 -16.21 12.50 31.62
N GLY A 61 -16.01 11.19 31.47
CA GLY A 61 -15.86 10.24 32.58
C GLY A 61 -17.16 9.88 33.30
N SER A 62 -18.32 10.39 32.86
CA SER A 62 -19.63 10.00 33.42
C SER A 62 -20.10 8.64 32.90
N THR A 63 -20.85 7.89 33.71
CA THR A 63 -21.50 6.66 33.25
C THR A 63 -22.79 6.98 32.50
N VAL A 64 -22.90 6.52 31.26
CA VAL A 64 -24.06 6.66 30.39
C VAL A 64 -24.65 5.28 30.12
N GLN A 65 -25.98 5.19 30.00
CA GLN A 65 -26.64 3.94 29.64
C GLN A 65 -26.80 3.84 28.13
N LEU A 66 -26.21 2.81 27.53
CA LEU A 66 -26.41 2.38 26.14
C LEU A 66 -27.51 1.31 26.11
N ARG A 67 -28.60 1.57 25.39
CA ARG A 67 -29.71 0.64 25.19
C ARG A 67 -29.60 0.01 23.80
N LEU A 68 -29.51 -1.32 23.78
CA LEU A 68 -29.45 -2.14 22.57
C LEU A 68 -30.76 -2.93 22.48
N GLN A 69 -31.47 -2.83 21.36
CA GLN A 69 -32.66 -3.63 21.06
C GLN A 69 -32.40 -4.42 19.79
N ALA A 70 -32.64 -5.73 19.83
CA ALA A 70 -32.50 -6.64 18.69
C ALA A 70 -33.30 -7.92 18.98
N ALA A 71 -33.36 -8.85 18.02
CA ALA A 71 -34.00 -10.15 18.22
C ALA A 71 -33.41 -10.89 19.46
N PRO A 72 -34.22 -11.68 20.20
CA PRO A 72 -33.75 -12.46 21.35
C PRO A 72 -32.54 -13.34 21.00
N GLY A 73 -31.51 -13.33 21.85
CA GLY A 73 -30.28 -14.09 21.62
C GLY A 73 -29.34 -13.49 20.57
N SER A 74 -29.62 -12.29 20.04
CA SER A 74 -28.72 -11.60 19.12
C SER A 74 -27.37 -11.29 19.75
N LEU A 75 -26.28 -11.46 19.00
CA LEU A 75 -24.96 -10.95 19.33
C LEU A 75 -24.72 -9.65 18.56
N CYS A 76 -24.59 -8.54 19.27
CA CYS A 76 -24.45 -7.20 18.72
C CYS A 76 -23.01 -6.69 18.83
N ALA A 77 -22.41 -6.31 17.70
CA ALA A 77 -21.11 -5.64 17.65
C ALA A 77 -21.32 -4.12 17.68
N VAL A 78 -20.80 -3.46 18.70
CA VAL A 78 -20.92 -2.01 18.89
C VAL A 78 -19.55 -1.37 18.70
N GLN A 79 -19.51 -0.40 17.78
CA GLN A 79 -18.35 0.45 17.52
C GLN A 79 -18.71 1.91 17.83
N ALA A 80 -17.91 2.60 18.64
CA ALA A 80 -18.01 4.04 18.86
C ALA A 80 -16.67 4.72 18.57
N VAL A 81 -16.67 5.70 17.67
CA VAL A 81 -15.46 6.43 17.23
C VAL A 81 -15.73 7.93 17.11
N ASP A 82 -14.69 8.75 17.23
CA ASP A 82 -14.78 10.21 17.12
C ASP A 82 -15.16 10.63 15.69
N GLU A 83 -16.09 11.57 15.54
CA GLU A 83 -16.49 12.14 14.26
C GLU A 83 -15.33 12.73 13.46
N ASN A 84 -14.32 13.31 14.11
CA ASN A 84 -13.13 13.86 13.44
C ASN A 84 -12.26 12.80 12.76
N MET A 85 -12.45 11.51 13.09
CA MET A 85 -11.82 10.40 12.38
C MET A 85 -12.55 10.00 11.10
N PHE A 86 -13.84 10.35 10.95
CA PHE A 86 -14.61 10.11 9.73
C PHE A 86 -14.22 11.11 8.64
N LYS A 87 -13.08 10.88 7.99
CA LYS A 87 -12.65 11.66 6.80
C LYS A 87 -13.00 11.00 5.47
N ARG A 88 -13.66 9.82 5.48
CA ARG A 88 -14.10 9.12 4.27
C ARG A 88 -15.49 8.48 4.46
N PRO A 89 -16.55 9.02 3.82
CA PRO A 89 -17.88 8.39 3.83
C PRO A 89 -17.90 7.00 3.13
N GLU A 90 -16.89 6.68 2.31
CA GLU A 90 -16.74 5.42 1.57
C GLU A 90 -16.40 4.18 2.44
N THR A 91 -16.21 4.36 3.75
CA THR A 91 -15.90 3.27 4.70
C THR A 91 -17.03 2.97 5.68
N GLU A 92 -18.19 3.60 5.50
CA GLU A 92 -19.33 3.40 6.38
C GLU A 92 -20.11 2.16 5.98
N LEU A 93 -20.25 1.20 6.90
CA LEU A 93 -21.13 0.04 6.70
C LEU A 93 -22.58 0.53 6.52
N THR A 94 -23.05 0.53 5.28
CA THR A 94 -24.43 0.88 4.91
C THR A 94 -25.20 -0.35 4.48
N SER A 95 -26.54 -0.29 4.52
CA SER A 95 -27.38 -1.37 3.99
C SER A 95 -27.07 -1.66 2.52
N GLN A 96 -26.76 -0.63 1.72
CA GLN A 96 -26.36 -0.78 0.31
C GLN A 96 -25.07 -1.57 0.15
N MET A 97 -24.05 -1.33 0.99
CA MET A 97 -22.81 -2.09 0.95
C MET A 97 -23.06 -3.57 1.30
N VAL A 98 -23.87 -3.84 2.33
CA VAL A 98 -24.19 -5.21 2.76
C VAL A 98 -24.92 -5.98 1.66
N TYR A 99 -25.99 -5.41 1.08
CA TYR A 99 -26.70 -6.04 -0.04
C TYR A 99 -25.83 -6.12 -1.32
N GLY A 100 -24.94 -5.14 -1.54
CA GLY A 100 -23.99 -5.13 -2.66
C GLY A 100 -22.93 -6.23 -2.60
N LEU A 101 -22.68 -6.84 -1.42
CA LEU A 101 -21.82 -8.03 -1.29
C LEU A 101 -22.45 -9.28 -1.93
N PHE A 102 -23.76 -9.24 -2.22
CA PHE A 102 -24.49 -10.33 -2.86
C PHE A 102 -25.03 -9.91 -4.23
N PRO A 103 -24.17 -9.74 -5.27
CA PRO A 103 -24.61 -9.34 -6.61
C PRO A 103 -25.63 -10.28 -7.25
N ALA A 104 -25.67 -11.54 -6.79
CA ALA A 104 -26.65 -12.52 -7.22
C ALA A 104 -28.10 -12.13 -6.85
N ALA A 105 -28.30 -11.37 -5.76
CA ALA A 105 -29.61 -10.85 -5.38
C ALA A 105 -30.17 -9.81 -6.38
N TYR A 106 -29.31 -9.25 -7.24
CA TYR A 106 -29.67 -8.33 -8.32
C TYR A 106 -29.67 -9.00 -9.71
N ARG A 107 -29.39 -10.32 -9.81
CA ARG A 107 -29.34 -11.01 -11.09
C ARG A 107 -30.73 -11.47 -11.52
N HIS A 108 -31.28 -10.79 -12.51
CA HIS A 108 -32.54 -11.15 -13.17
C HIS A 108 -32.30 -11.79 -14.55
N ARG A 109 -31.33 -12.70 -14.70
CA ARG A 109 -31.01 -13.36 -15.98
C ARG A 109 -30.25 -14.67 -15.79
N TYR A 110 -30.46 -15.64 -16.69
CA TYR A 110 -29.68 -16.86 -16.73
C TYR A 110 -28.17 -16.61 -16.90
N PRO A 111 -27.31 -17.50 -16.35
CA PRO A 111 -25.93 -17.59 -16.79
C PRO A 111 -25.90 -17.89 -18.29
N ALA A 112 -25.01 -17.26 -19.06
CA ALA A 112 -24.85 -17.45 -20.51
C ALA A 112 -24.48 -18.89 -20.94
N GLN A 113 -24.39 -19.83 -20.00
CA GLN A 113 -24.03 -21.23 -20.19
C GLN A 113 -25.25 -22.14 -20.42
N VAL A 114 -26.47 -21.62 -20.29
CA VAL A 114 -27.73 -22.33 -20.57
C VAL A 114 -28.28 -21.85 -21.92
N GLU A 115 -27.57 -22.13 -23.01
CA GLU A 115 -28.12 -22.11 -24.36
C GLU A 115 -28.39 -23.57 -24.76
N GLU A 116 -29.67 -23.95 -24.86
CA GLU A 116 -30.07 -25.29 -25.29
C GLU A 116 -29.85 -25.49 -26.81
N HIS A 117 -29.63 -26.74 -27.19
CA HIS A 117 -29.25 -27.18 -28.54
C HIS A 117 -30.29 -26.79 -29.59
N CYS A 118 -29.87 -26.04 -30.62
CA CYS A 118 -30.70 -25.76 -31.80
C CYS A 118 -30.78 -27.01 -32.70
N LEU A 119 -31.98 -27.55 -32.92
CA LEU A 119 -32.26 -28.47 -34.03
C LEU A 119 -32.57 -27.64 -35.28
N GLN A 120 -31.74 -27.77 -36.32
CA GLN A 120 -31.99 -27.13 -37.61
C GLN A 120 -33.22 -27.77 -38.30
N PRO A 121 -34.23 -27.01 -38.75
CA PRO A 121 -35.22 -27.51 -39.68
C PRO A 121 -34.59 -27.66 -41.07
N GLN A 122 -34.76 -28.82 -41.70
CA GLN A 122 -34.45 -29.02 -43.12
C GLN A 122 -35.35 -28.09 -43.96
N SER A 123 -34.78 -27.12 -44.65
CA SER A 123 -35.51 -26.26 -45.57
C SER A 123 -35.67 -26.92 -46.93
N THR A 124 -36.83 -27.50 -47.19
CA THR A 124 -37.31 -27.76 -48.55
C THR A 124 -37.58 -26.43 -49.25
N SER A 125 -36.90 -26.20 -50.36
CA SER A 125 -37.02 -25.04 -51.24
C SER A 125 -38.44 -24.84 -51.76
N SER A 126 -38.94 -23.60 -51.74
CA SER A 126 -40.02 -23.16 -52.62
C SER A 126 -39.71 -21.76 -53.19
N PRO A 127 -39.93 -21.50 -54.50
CA PRO A 127 -39.38 -20.36 -55.20
C PRO A 127 -40.41 -19.23 -55.31
N LEU A 128 -40.49 -18.35 -54.31
CA LEU A 128 -41.11 -17.03 -54.45
C LEU A 128 -40.42 -16.10 -53.45
N GLY A 129 -39.67 -15.13 -54.00
CA GLY A 129 -38.80 -14.24 -53.24
C GLY A 129 -39.57 -13.40 -52.24
N GLY A 130 -39.47 -13.77 -50.96
CA GLY A 130 -39.76 -12.92 -49.81
C GLY A 130 -38.64 -13.10 -48.80
N LYS A 131 -37.93 -12.02 -48.47
CA LYS A 131 -37.02 -12.02 -47.31
C LYS A 131 -37.85 -12.28 -46.04
N PRO A 132 -37.41 -13.13 -45.10
CA PRO A 132 -38.06 -13.20 -43.80
C PRO A 132 -37.93 -11.84 -43.13
N GLN A 133 -39.05 -11.21 -42.81
CA GLN A 133 -39.10 -10.00 -42.01
C GLN A 133 -38.95 -10.43 -40.55
N ASP A 134 -37.86 -10.04 -39.88
CA ASP A 134 -37.65 -10.26 -38.44
C ASP A 134 -38.86 -9.67 -37.68
N SER A 135 -39.80 -10.51 -37.26
CA SER A 135 -40.89 -10.11 -36.40
C SER A 135 -40.35 -9.99 -34.97
N PHE A 136 -40.00 -8.77 -34.55
CA PHE A 136 -39.84 -8.45 -33.14
C PHE A 136 -41.21 -8.49 -32.44
N GLN A 137 -41.79 -9.67 -32.25
CA GLN A 137 -42.87 -9.86 -31.30
C GLN A 137 -42.27 -9.97 -29.88
N PRO A 138 -42.85 -9.30 -28.86
CA PRO A 138 -42.46 -9.52 -27.47
C PRO A 138 -42.81 -10.97 -27.10
N ASP A 139 -41.80 -11.83 -27.14
CA ASP A 139 -41.93 -13.25 -26.80
C ASP A 139 -42.22 -13.39 -25.30
N ILE A 140 -43.23 -14.19 -24.94
CA ILE A 140 -43.58 -14.54 -23.55
C ILE A 140 -42.37 -15.16 -22.85
N PHE A 141 -41.52 -15.87 -23.59
CA PHE A 141 -40.25 -16.39 -23.07
C PHE A 141 -39.34 -15.29 -22.53
N LYS A 142 -39.34 -14.10 -23.16
CA LYS A 142 -38.54 -12.95 -22.72
C LYS A 142 -38.98 -12.45 -21.33
N VAL A 143 -40.26 -12.53 -20.99
CA VAL A 143 -40.79 -12.13 -19.67
C VAL A 143 -40.23 -13.04 -18.56
N PHE A 144 -40.23 -14.35 -18.78
CA PHE A 144 -39.64 -15.31 -17.84
C PHE A 144 -38.10 -15.27 -17.83
N TRP A 145 -37.48 -15.00 -18.98
CA TRP A 145 -36.03 -14.87 -19.12
C TRP A 145 -35.47 -13.65 -18.39
N VAL A 146 -36.13 -12.50 -18.49
CA VAL A 146 -35.78 -11.25 -17.78
C VAL A 146 -36.03 -11.36 -16.27
N THR A 147 -36.79 -12.35 -15.81
CA THR A 147 -37.03 -12.59 -14.37
C THR A 147 -36.22 -13.76 -13.81
N GLY A 148 -35.43 -14.44 -14.66
CA GLY A 148 -34.57 -15.57 -14.25
C GLY A 148 -35.32 -16.87 -13.94
N LEU A 149 -36.57 -17.01 -14.41
CA LEU A 149 -37.44 -18.17 -14.17
C LEU A 149 -37.55 -19.05 -15.43
N PHE A 150 -37.55 -20.37 -15.29
CA PHE A 150 -37.67 -21.32 -16.41
C PHE A 150 -39.07 -21.91 -16.41
N PRO A 151 -39.95 -21.53 -17.36
CA PRO A 151 -41.30 -22.05 -17.38
C PRO A 151 -41.30 -23.47 -17.96
N CYS A 152 -41.53 -24.49 -17.12
CA CYS A 152 -41.90 -25.84 -17.55
C CYS A 152 -43.38 -26.08 -17.24
N PHE A 153 -44.26 -25.96 -18.24
CA PHE A 153 -45.68 -26.29 -18.09
C PHE A 153 -45.93 -27.73 -18.56
N SER A 154 -46.29 -28.63 -17.63
CA SER A 154 -46.37 -30.08 -17.88
C SER A 154 -47.46 -30.52 -18.87
N SER A 155 -48.36 -29.63 -19.29
CA SER A 155 -49.50 -29.94 -20.16
C SER A 155 -49.58 -29.10 -21.44
N CYS A 156 -48.62 -28.21 -21.68
CA CYS A 156 -48.49 -27.48 -22.94
C CYS A 156 -47.09 -27.77 -23.52
N MET A 157 -47.04 -28.51 -24.62
CA MET A 157 -45.81 -28.83 -25.35
C MET A 157 -45.30 -27.57 -26.07
N VAL A 158 -44.85 -26.57 -25.32
CA VAL A 158 -44.31 -25.32 -25.84
C VAL A 158 -43.09 -24.92 -25.00
N CYS A 159 -41.96 -25.58 -25.27
CA CYS A 159 -40.66 -24.93 -25.09
C CYS A 159 -40.46 -24.05 -26.32
N PHE A 160 -40.59 -22.73 -26.19
CA PHE A 160 -40.34 -21.81 -27.31
C PHE A 160 -38.84 -21.87 -27.69
N LEU A 161 -38.55 -22.41 -28.88
CA LEU A 161 -37.23 -22.40 -29.51
C LEU A 161 -36.98 -21.02 -30.14
N PRO A 162 -35.99 -20.23 -29.70
CA PRO A 162 -35.67 -18.97 -30.37
C PRO A 162 -35.08 -19.26 -31.77
N GLN A 163 -35.59 -18.58 -32.80
CA GLN A 163 -35.03 -18.67 -34.15
C GLN A 163 -33.59 -18.13 -34.16
N CYS A 164 -32.67 -18.93 -34.73
CA CYS A 164 -31.25 -18.59 -34.82
C CYS A 164 -31.03 -17.32 -35.65
N LYS A 165 -30.38 -16.31 -35.08
CA LYS A 165 -29.81 -15.20 -35.86
C LYS A 165 -28.50 -15.65 -36.51
N THR A 166 -28.47 -15.67 -37.83
CA THR A 166 -27.22 -15.67 -38.61
C THR A 166 -26.52 -14.33 -38.42
N VAL A 167 -25.42 -14.33 -37.66
CA VAL A 167 -24.54 -13.16 -37.55
C VAL A 167 -23.73 -13.06 -38.83
N TYR A 168 -24.09 -12.13 -39.72
CA TYR A 168 -23.22 -11.71 -40.81
C TYR A 168 -22.07 -10.88 -40.24
N HIS A 169 -20.84 -11.35 -40.46
CA HIS A 169 -19.63 -10.54 -40.33
C HIS A 169 -19.61 -9.47 -41.42
N CYS A 170 -19.50 -8.19 -41.04
CA CYS A 170 -19.11 -7.11 -41.97
C CYS A 170 -17.86 -6.40 -41.43
N GLN A 171 -16.78 -6.48 -42.22
CA GLN A 171 -15.57 -5.67 -42.13
C GLN A 171 -15.82 -4.25 -42.69
N GLY A 172 -15.09 -3.24 -42.18
CA GLY A 172 -14.76 -2.01 -42.93
C GLY A 172 -15.31 -0.68 -42.37
N SER A 173 -14.40 0.15 -41.85
CA SER A 173 -14.48 1.60 -41.53
C SER A 173 -14.55 2.51 -42.80
N PRO A 174 -14.57 3.89 -42.80
CA PRO A 174 -14.63 4.94 -41.73
C PRO A 174 -15.55 6.21 -41.99
N HIS A 175 -16.01 6.90 -40.90
CA HIS A 175 -16.41 8.34 -40.73
C HIS A 175 -17.41 9.08 -41.69
N PRO A 176 -17.95 10.29 -41.40
CA PRO A 176 -18.49 10.90 -40.16
C PRO A 176 -19.85 11.69 -40.34
N LEU A 177 -20.48 12.09 -39.21
CA LEU A 177 -21.17 13.41 -38.96
C LEU A 177 -22.66 13.71 -39.40
N TRP A 178 -23.49 14.12 -38.39
CA TRP A 178 -24.81 14.85 -38.33
C TRP A 178 -26.11 14.15 -38.82
N TRP A 179 -27.32 14.26 -38.22
CA TRP A 179 -28.03 15.37 -37.55
C TRP A 179 -29.00 14.90 -36.44
N ASP A 180 -29.30 15.87 -35.55
CA ASP A 180 -30.28 15.91 -34.47
C ASP A 180 -31.77 15.80 -34.87
N SER A 181 -32.56 15.57 -33.82
CA SER A 181 -33.92 16.07 -33.56
C SER A 181 -35.12 15.21 -33.94
N LEU A 182 -35.75 14.63 -32.90
CA LEU A 182 -37.19 14.78 -32.71
C LEU A 182 -37.60 14.60 -31.22
N PHE A 183 -38.18 15.68 -30.68
CA PHE A 183 -39.07 15.81 -29.52
C PHE A 183 -38.52 16.00 -28.09
N LEU A 184 -38.47 17.31 -27.76
CA LEU A 184 -38.66 17.94 -26.45
C LEU A 184 -40.16 18.05 -26.06
N TYR A 185 -40.37 18.45 -24.79
CA TYR A 185 -41.58 18.73 -23.99
C TYR A 185 -42.07 17.56 -23.13
N SER A 186 -42.07 17.62 -21.79
CA SER A 186 -42.18 18.72 -20.80
C SER A 186 -41.63 18.22 -19.43
N GLY A 187 -41.14 18.98 -18.44
CA GLY A 187 -40.90 20.39 -18.19
C GLY A 187 -40.48 20.54 -16.72
N VAL A 188 -39.30 21.10 -16.44
CA VAL A 188 -38.83 21.54 -15.10
C VAL A 188 -38.60 23.05 -15.18
N PRO A 189 -39.07 23.87 -14.24
CA PRO A 189 -38.89 25.32 -14.29
C PRO A 189 -37.48 25.75 -13.88
N SER A 190 -37.10 26.91 -14.40
CA SER A 190 -35.76 27.45 -14.52
C SER A 190 -35.21 28.08 -13.23
N ARG A 191 -33.89 28.30 -13.21
CA ARG A 191 -33.30 29.42 -12.47
C ARG A 191 -32.15 30.03 -13.26
N GLU A 192 -32.27 31.33 -13.46
CA GLU A 192 -31.48 32.21 -14.34
C GLU A 192 -30.01 32.38 -13.96
N ASP A 193 -29.26 32.73 -14.99
CA ASP A 193 -27.85 33.10 -15.08
C ASP A 193 -27.37 34.13 -14.04
N LYS A 194 -26.17 33.89 -13.51
CA LYS A 194 -25.23 34.96 -13.16
C LYS A 194 -23.79 34.63 -13.59
N LYS A 195 -23.29 35.54 -14.42
CA LYS A 195 -21.92 35.78 -14.91
C LYS A 195 -20.79 35.28 -14.00
N ILE A 196 -19.84 34.57 -14.64
CA ILE A 196 -18.58 34.10 -14.10
C ILE A 196 -17.59 35.29 -14.01
N THR A 197 -17.28 35.71 -12.78
CA THR A 197 -16.14 36.59 -12.48
C THR A 197 -14.92 35.71 -12.20
N LYS A 198 -13.79 35.99 -12.85
CA LYS A 198 -12.49 35.36 -12.56
C LYS A 198 -12.06 35.68 -11.13
N GLU A 199 -12.16 34.71 -10.20
CA GLU A 199 -11.44 34.75 -8.92
C GLU A 199 -10.10 34.02 -9.04
N GLN A 200 -9.05 34.67 -8.53
CA GLN A 200 -7.73 34.11 -8.26
C GLN A 200 -7.83 32.88 -7.34
N PRO A 201 -6.89 31.91 -7.42
CA PRO A 201 -6.90 30.75 -6.55
C PRO A 201 -6.61 31.19 -5.10
N LYS A 202 -7.67 31.24 -4.29
CA LYS A 202 -7.55 31.30 -2.83
C LYS A 202 -6.78 30.05 -2.41
N PHE A 203 -5.57 30.24 -1.89
CA PHE A 203 -4.82 29.21 -1.18
C PHE A 203 -5.77 28.53 -0.18
N ALA A 204 -6.12 27.27 -0.46
CA ALA A 204 -6.81 26.44 0.49
C ALA A 204 -5.88 26.28 1.70
N SER A 205 -6.15 27.02 2.77
CA SER A 205 -5.52 26.73 4.05
C SER A 205 -5.88 25.30 4.43
N HIS A 206 -4.94 24.38 4.19
CA HIS A 206 -5.03 23.02 4.71
C HIS A 206 -5.01 23.13 6.24
N ARG A 207 -6.20 23.17 6.83
CA ARG A 207 -6.39 22.91 8.26
C ARG A 207 -5.93 21.48 8.52
N ARG A 208 -4.65 21.33 8.87
CA ARG A 208 -4.11 20.10 9.45
C ARG A 208 -4.87 19.86 10.76
N PRO A 209 -5.56 18.72 10.93
CA PRO A 209 -6.15 18.39 12.20
C PRO A 209 -5.01 18.00 13.14
N ARG A 210 -4.75 18.87 14.12
CA ARG A 210 -4.05 18.50 15.34
C ARG A 210 -5.08 17.83 16.24
N HIS A 211 -4.73 16.66 16.79
CA HIS A 211 -4.99 16.21 18.17
C HIS A 211 -5.09 14.67 18.21
N TYR A 212 -4.36 14.09 19.17
CA TYR A 212 -4.33 12.68 19.48
C TYR A 212 -5.32 12.46 20.63
N PHE A 213 -6.44 11.81 20.32
CA PHE A 213 -7.40 11.26 21.27
C PHE A 213 -7.46 9.74 21.05
N PRO A 214 -7.88 8.91 22.02
CA PRO A 214 -8.09 7.50 21.76
C PRO A 214 -9.05 7.34 20.57
N GLU A 215 -8.56 6.74 19.49
CA GLU A 215 -9.21 6.65 18.19
C GLU A 215 -10.55 5.88 18.24
N THR A 216 -10.81 5.12 19.31
CA THR A 216 -11.99 4.28 19.47
C THR A 216 -12.40 4.25 20.94
N TRP A 217 -13.69 4.52 21.21
CA TRP A 217 -14.27 4.46 22.55
C TRP A 217 -14.83 3.08 22.88
N ILE A 218 -15.67 2.52 22.00
CA ILE A 218 -16.31 1.21 22.20
C ILE A 218 -15.94 0.31 21.03
N TRP A 219 -15.47 -0.90 21.31
CA TRP A 219 -15.22 -1.95 20.32
C TRP A 219 -15.51 -3.33 20.92
N ASN A 220 -16.77 -3.58 21.25
CA ASN A 220 -17.18 -4.74 22.05
C ASN A 220 -18.39 -5.47 21.45
N LEU A 221 -18.55 -6.73 21.86
CA LEU A 221 -19.71 -7.57 21.55
C LEU A 221 -20.64 -7.64 22.77
N PHE A 222 -21.94 -7.46 22.55
CA PHE A 222 -22.97 -7.57 23.58
C PHE A 222 -24.05 -8.55 23.14
N SER A 223 -24.35 -9.54 23.97
CA SER A 223 -25.48 -10.47 23.76
C SER A 223 -26.79 -9.85 24.24
N VAL A 224 -27.84 -9.86 23.42
CA VAL A 224 -29.19 -9.43 23.80
C VAL A 224 -29.92 -10.63 24.42
N GLY A 225 -30.43 -10.46 25.64
CA GLY A 225 -31.13 -11.53 26.37
C GLY A 225 -32.51 -11.86 25.78
N SER A 226 -33.25 -12.73 26.45
CA SER A 226 -34.62 -13.14 26.07
C SER A 226 -35.61 -11.98 25.96
N ASN A 227 -35.32 -10.83 26.58
CA ASN A 227 -36.21 -9.67 26.66
C ASN A 227 -36.07 -8.71 25.46
N SER A 228 -35.42 -9.13 24.37
CA SER A 228 -35.16 -8.36 23.13
C SER A 228 -34.48 -7.00 23.33
N SER A 229 -33.99 -6.72 24.54
CA SER A 229 -33.39 -5.45 24.93
C SER A 229 -32.33 -5.69 25.99
N ARG A 230 -31.23 -4.94 25.90
CA ARG A 230 -30.13 -4.94 26.87
C ARG A 230 -29.66 -3.51 27.13
N SER A 231 -29.59 -3.16 28.39
CA SER A 231 -28.98 -1.91 28.85
C SER A 231 -27.58 -2.18 29.36
N VAL A 232 -26.60 -1.46 28.81
CA VAL A 232 -25.19 -1.53 29.22
C VAL A 232 -24.78 -0.17 29.77
N LEU A 233 -24.16 -0.17 30.94
CA LEU A 233 -23.53 1.03 31.49
C LEU A 233 -22.13 1.17 30.89
N VAL A 234 -21.88 2.30 30.23
CA VAL A 234 -20.59 2.62 29.61
C VAL A 234 -20.08 3.95 30.14
N THR A 235 -18.79 4.01 30.46
CA THR A 235 -18.15 5.26 30.90
C THR A 235 -17.81 6.10 29.67
N ALA A 236 -18.29 7.34 29.62
CA ALA A 236 -17.99 8.30 28.57
C ALA A 236 -16.49 8.64 28.56
N PRO A 237 -15.84 8.81 27.39
CA PRO A 237 -14.42 9.12 27.31
C PRO A 237 -14.07 10.44 27.99
N ASP A 238 -12.83 10.52 28.47
CA ASP A 238 -12.25 11.74 29.02
C ASP A 238 -11.76 12.69 27.92
N ALA A 239 -12.64 13.02 26.98
CA ALA A 239 -12.36 13.92 25.86
C ALA A 239 -13.62 14.69 25.47
N THR A 240 -13.44 15.90 24.94
CA THR A 240 -14.54 16.67 24.33
C THR A 240 -14.62 16.31 22.84
N ALA A 241 -15.52 15.39 22.50
CA ALA A 241 -15.73 14.95 21.13
C ALA A 241 -17.19 14.56 20.84
N GLU A 242 -17.56 14.53 19.56
CA GLU A 242 -18.80 13.92 19.10
C GLU A 242 -18.50 12.48 18.68
N TRP A 243 -19.10 11.52 19.39
CA TRP A 243 -18.89 10.10 19.16
C TRP A 243 -20.00 9.54 18.28
N LYS A 244 -19.62 9.00 17.13
CA LYS A 244 -20.52 8.25 16.24
C LYS A 244 -20.50 6.77 16.62
N VAL A 245 -21.67 6.24 16.89
CA VAL A 245 -21.88 4.85 17.30
C VAL A 245 -22.59 4.08 16.19
N LYS A 246 -21.95 2.98 15.78
CA LYS A 246 -22.43 2.05 14.77
C LYS A 246 -22.59 0.69 15.39
N THR A 247 -23.64 -0.01 14.99
CA THR A 247 -23.94 -1.32 15.55
C THR A 247 -24.60 -2.21 14.52
N PHE A 248 -24.17 -3.46 14.48
CA PHE A 248 -24.88 -4.53 13.78
C PHE A 248 -25.03 -5.72 14.70
N CYS A 249 -26.05 -6.54 14.49
CA CYS A 249 -26.32 -7.72 15.28
C CYS A 249 -26.54 -8.94 14.39
N LEU A 250 -26.21 -10.10 14.95
CA LEU A 250 -26.39 -11.41 14.31
C LEU A 250 -27.24 -12.29 15.22
N ALA A 251 -28.28 -12.89 14.65
CA ALA A 251 -29.13 -13.86 15.34
C ALA A 251 -29.48 -15.03 14.40
N GLY A 252 -30.18 -16.04 14.92
CA GLY A 252 -30.78 -17.09 14.08
C GLY A 252 -31.76 -16.52 13.04
N THR A 253 -32.38 -15.37 13.33
CA THR A 253 -33.24 -14.59 12.41
C THR A 253 -32.44 -13.69 11.45
N GLY A 254 -31.14 -13.91 11.28
CA GLY A 254 -30.31 -13.18 10.33
C GLY A 254 -29.57 -11.95 10.86
N PHE A 255 -29.00 -11.20 9.92
CA PHE A 255 -28.23 -9.98 10.14
C PHE A 255 -29.16 -8.79 10.37
N GLY A 256 -28.73 -7.83 11.20
CA GLY A 256 -29.44 -6.57 11.42
C GLY A 256 -28.47 -5.41 11.60
N LEU A 257 -28.77 -4.26 11.00
CA LEU A 257 -27.95 -3.05 11.08
C LEU A 257 -28.72 -1.91 11.75
N ALA A 258 -28.11 -1.29 12.75
CA ALA A 258 -28.69 -0.13 13.44
C ALA A 258 -28.37 1.17 12.68
N PRO A 259 -29.27 2.17 12.73
CA PRO A 259 -28.93 3.53 12.32
C PRO A 259 -27.78 4.09 13.17
N THR A 260 -27.00 5.01 12.60
CA THR A 260 -25.88 5.63 13.33
C THR A 260 -26.40 6.58 14.40
N THR A 261 -26.02 6.34 15.65
CA THR A 261 -26.39 7.16 16.81
C THR A 261 -25.20 8.02 17.23
N ARG A 262 -25.45 9.18 17.84
CA ARG A 262 -24.41 10.12 18.27
C ARG A 262 -24.50 10.42 19.76
N LEU A 263 -23.35 10.58 20.40
CA LEU A 263 -23.22 11.07 21.77
C LEU A 263 -22.17 12.18 21.79
N ARG A 264 -22.55 13.36 22.28
CA ARG A 264 -21.60 14.45 22.49
C ARG A 264 -21.04 14.38 23.90
N THR A 265 -19.72 14.33 24.01
CA THR A 265 -19.02 14.44 25.28
C THR A 265 -18.47 15.84 25.43
N ILE A 266 -18.75 16.47 26.56
CA ILE A 266 -18.30 17.83 26.85
C ILE A 266 -17.52 17.81 28.14
N GLN A 267 -16.32 18.37 28.10
CA GLN A 267 -15.53 18.71 29.27
C GLN A 267 -15.56 20.23 29.46
N SER A 268 -16.05 20.67 30.60
CA SER A 268 -16.23 22.10 30.91
C SER A 268 -14.91 22.84 31.15
N LEU A 269 -13.86 22.13 31.56
CA LEU A 269 -12.50 22.63 31.75
C LEU A 269 -11.50 21.57 31.29
N PHE A 270 -10.67 21.86 30.29
CA PHE A 270 -9.64 20.95 29.81
C PHE A 270 -8.36 21.67 29.41
N VAL A 271 -7.26 20.93 29.37
CA VAL A 271 -5.95 21.40 28.93
C VAL A 271 -5.56 20.65 27.67
N ASP A 272 -5.07 21.36 26.66
CA ASP A 272 -4.38 20.76 25.51
C ASP A 272 -2.91 21.20 25.50
N VAL A 273 -2.04 20.30 25.06
CA VAL A 273 -0.59 20.53 24.98
C VAL A 273 -0.15 20.35 23.54
N THR A 274 0.45 21.39 22.96
CA THR A 274 1.03 21.32 21.63
C THR A 274 2.47 20.83 21.75
N LEU A 275 2.74 19.64 21.20
CA LEU A 275 4.06 19.03 21.15
C LEU A 275 4.51 18.84 19.71
N PRO A 276 5.81 18.97 19.40
CA PRO A 276 6.36 18.48 18.15
C PRO A 276 6.25 16.96 18.07
N TYR A 277 6.39 16.40 16.86
CA TYR A 277 6.39 14.95 16.68
C TYR A 277 7.60 14.28 17.37
N SER A 278 8.78 14.91 17.26
CA SER A 278 10.00 14.46 17.92
C SER A 278 10.92 15.64 18.22
N VAL A 279 11.78 15.47 19.21
CA VAL A 279 12.86 16.42 19.58
C VAL A 279 14.20 15.70 19.60
N ILE A 280 15.30 16.42 19.36
CA ILE A 280 16.64 15.86 19.47
C ILE A 280 17.11 15.99 20.94
N GLN A 281 17.82 14.99 21.44
CA GLN A 281 18.43 15.01 22.76
C GLN A 281 19.33 16.24 22.92
N GLY A 282 19.19 16.95 24.04
CA GLY A 282 19.97 18.17 24.33
C GLY A 282 19.37 19.45 23.72
N GLU A 283 18.40 19.37 22.81
CA GLU A 283 17.71 20.56 22.30
C GLU A 283 16.68 21.08 23.30
N THR A 284 16.65 22.42 23.45
CA THR A 284 15.60 23.12 24.18
C THR A 284 14.45 23.47 23.23
N PHE A 285 13.24 23.09 23.60
CA PHE A 285 12.03 23.42 22.86
C PHE A 285 11.01 24.11 23.76
N THR A 286 10.15 24.92 23.16
CA THR A 286 9.04 25.59 23.84
C THR A 286 7.81 24.68 23.88
N LEU A 287 7.51 24.17 25.07
CA LEU A 287 6.29 23.43 25.34
C LEU A 287 5.16 24.43 25.61
N THR A 288 4.05 24.30 24.89
CA THR A 288 2.88 25.15 25.09
C THR A 288 1.67 24.34 25.54
N ALA A 289 1.05 24.75 26.64
CA ALA A 289 -0.21 24.20 27.14
C ALA A 289 -1.28 25.28 27.18
N THR A 290 -2.45 25.01 26.61
CA THR A 290 -3.58 25.93 26.61
C THR A 290 -4.72 25.33 27.41
N VAL A 291 -5.19 26.07 28.40
CA VAL A 291 -6.36 25.70 29.22
C VAL A 291 -7.58 26.42 28.67
N PHE A 292 -8.62 25.65 28.37
CA PHE A 292 -9.89 26.12 27.83
C PHE A 292 -10.99 25.98 28.88
N SER A 293 -11.80 27.03 29.05
CA SER A 293 -12.97 27.03 29.93
C SER A 293 -14.25 27.30 29.16
N TYR A 294 -15.21 26.39 29.28
CA TYR A 294 -16.60 26.59 28.86
C TYR A 294 -17.52 26.87 30.05
N LEU A 295 -16.95 27.18 31.22
CA LEU A 295 -17.72 27.54 32.41
C LEU A 295 -18.25 28.95 32.29
N GLN A 296 -19.48 29.18 32.73
CA GLN A 296 -20.11 30.52 32.73
C GLN A 296 -19.56 31.46 33.82
N GLN A 297 -18.60 31.01 34.62
CA GLN A 297 -18.02 31.76 35.75
C GLN A 297 -16.51 31.81 35.65
N CYS A 298 -15.90 32.91 36.11
CA CYS A 298 -14.45 33.05 36.17
C CYS A 298 -13.86 32.21 37.31
N ILE A 299 -12.81 31.46 37.01
CA ILE A 299 -12.08 30.63 37.96
C ILE A 299 -10.61 31.03 37.99
N GLN A 300 -9.95 30.82 39.13
CA GLN A 300 -8.51 30.97 39.23
C GLN A 300 -7.87 29.60 39.05
N ILE A 301 -7.03 29.47 38.02
CA ILE A 301 -6.33 28.22 37.71
C ILE A 301 -4.85 28.32 38.07
N HIS A 302 -4.27 27.20 38.45
CA HIS A 302 -2.85 27.00 38.66
C HIS A 302 -2.38 25.86 37.77
N VAL A 303 -1.47 26.14 36.85
CA VAL A 303 -0.97 25.16 35.87
C VAL A 303 0.50 24.90 36.13
N THR A 304 0.86 23.62 36.29
CA THR A 304 2.23 23.20 36.56
C THR A 304 2.63 22.03 35.66
N LEU A 305 3.86 22.08 35.14
CA LEU A 305 4.49 20.95 34.48
C LEU A 305 5.21 20.09 35.53
N ALA A 306 4.86 18.81 35.65
CA ALA A 306 5.43 17.92 36.66
C ALA A 306 6.91 17.65 36.36
N LYS A 307 7.79 17.85 37.35
CA LYS A 307 9.22 17.60 37.21
C LYS A 307 9.49 16.10 36.98
N SER A 308 10.35 15.78 36.03
CA SER A 308 10.88 14.42 35.80
C SER A 308 12.41 14.48 35.69
N SER A 309 13.09 13.35 35.92
CA SER A 309 14.52 13.18 35.61
C SER A 309 14.81 13.20 34.11
N ASP A 310 13.78 13.02 33.29
CA ASP A 310 13.93 12.75 31.85
C ASP A 310 14.08 14.03 31.02
N PHE A 311 13.73 15.18 31.61
CA PHE A 311 13.86 16.49 30.98
C PHE A 311 14.24 17.56 32.01
N HIS A 312 14.98 18.56 31.56
CA HIS A 312 15.30 19.75 32.34
C HIS A 312 14.34 20.89 31.97
N MET A 313 13.85 21.62 32.97
CA MET A 313 12.98 22.79 32.78
C MET A 313 13.76 24.04 33.17
N GLU A 314 13.83 25.02 32.27
CA GLU A 314 14.46 26.31 32.60
C GLU A 314 13.59 27.10 33.58
N PRO A 315 14.19 27.74 34.62
CA PRO A 315 13.45 28.56 35.56
C PRO A 315 12.95 29.84 34.88
N CYS A 316 11.63 29.93 34.67
CA CYS A 316 11.01 31.12 34.11
C CYS A 316 10.60 32.10 35.23
N ARG A 317 11.30 33.22 35.35
CA ARG A 317 11.01 34.26 36.39
C ARG A 317 9.79 35.12 36.07
N THR A 318 9.39 35.19 34.80
CA THR A 318 8.29 36.05 34.30
C THR A 318 7.01 35.26 34.00
N CYS A 319 7.08 33.92 34.00
CA CYS A 319 5.91 33.08 33.76
C CYS A 319 4.98 33.15 34.96
N ARG A 320 3.69 33.37 34.68
CA ARG A 320 2.64 33.32 35.69
C ARG A 320 2.03 31.93 35.65
N ASP A 321 2.27 31.14 36.69
CA ASP A 321 1.67 29.80 36.81
C ASP A 321 0.19 29.88 37.24
N LYS A 322 -0.25 31.07 37.71
CA LYS A 322 -1.62 31.34 38.17
C LYS A 322 -2.25 32.43 37.33
N GLU A 323 -3.40 32.14 36.74
CA GLU A 323 -4.16 33.08 35.91
C GLU A 323 -5.67 32.97 36.19
N CYS A 324 -6.39 34.06 35.96
CA CYS A 324 -7.85 34.04 35.93
C CYS A 324 -8.30 33.54 34.55
N LEU A 325 -9.22 32.59 34.53
CA LEU A 325 -9.81 32.03 33.31
C LEU A 325 -11.33 32.24 33.36
N CYS A 326 -11.84 33.11 32.50
CA CYS A 326 -13.27 33.45 32.42
C CYS A 326 -14.02 32.60 31.39
N ALA A 327 -15.33 32.88 31.25
CA ALA A 327 -16.19 32.16 30.33
C ALA A 327 -15.73 32.32 28.88
N GLU A 328 -15.63 31.20 28.16
CA GLU A 328 -15.21 31.14 26.76
C GLU A 328 -13.80 31.72 26.51
N GLU A 329 -13.01 31.86 27.57
CA GLU A 329 -11.63 32.29 27.48
C GLU A 329 -10.69 31.07 27.41
N SER A 330 -9.50 31.29 26.86
CA SER A 330 -8.39 30.35 26.95
C SER A 330 -7.12 31.06 27.41
N LYS A 331 -6.34 30.41 28.26
CA LYS A 331 -5.04 30.90 28.72
C LYS A 331 -3.95 29.91 28.33
N THR A 332 -2.82 30.44 27.85
CA THR A 332 -1.69 29.63 27.38
C THR A 332 -0.49 29.81 28.30
N PHE A 333 0.12 28.70 28.66
CA PHE A 333 1.30 28.59 29.51
C PHE A 333 2.42 27.97 28.70
N THR A 334 3.63 28.48 28.88
CA THR A 334 4.79 28.08 28.08
C THR A 334 5.98 27.74 28.97
N TRP A 335 6.66 26.64 28.68
CA TRP A 335 7.89 26.25 29.37
C TRP A 335 8.99 25.93 28.35
N ASN A 336 10.21 26.37 28.64
CA ASN A 336 11.40 25.92 27.93
C ASN A 336 11.86 24.61 28.55
N VAL A 337 11.84 23.55 27.74
CA VAL A 337 12.14 22.18 28.17
C VAL A 337 13.27 21.63 27.32
N THR A 338 14.29 21.07 27.97
CA THR A 338 15.42 20.39 27.34
C THR A 338 15.29 18.88 27.56
N ALA A 339 15.23 18.10 26.48
CA ALA A 339 15.11 16.65 26.58
C ALA A 339 16.47 16.01 26.91
N VAL A 340 16.52 15.17 27.95
CA VAL A 340 17.79 14.57 28.43
C VAL A 340 17.86 13.08 28.11
N GLN A 341 16.79 12.32 28.30
CA GLN A 341 16.78 10.88 28.04
C GLN A 341 16.25 10.54 26.64
N LEU A 342 16.86 9.54 26.01
CA LEU A 342 16.43 9.01 24.71
C LEU A 342 15.17 8.13 24.86
N GLY A 343 14.32 8.14 23.82
CA GLY A 343 13.12 7.31 23.78
C GLY A 343 11.84 8.10 24.04
N THR A 344 10.88 7.50 24.73
CA THR A 344 9.56 8.11 24.94
C THR A 344 9.52 8.87 26.26
N LEU A 345 9.36 10.19 26.18
CA LEU A 345 9.25 11.11 27.30
C LEU A 345 7.78 11.30 27.70
N ASN A 346 7.48 11.17 28.99
CA ASN A 346 6.14 11.42 29.52
C ASN A 346 6.02 12.86 30.04
N ILE A 347 5.27 13.67 29.31
CA ILE A 347 5.00 15.07 29.65
C ILE A 347 3.70 15.13 30.43
N THR A 348 3.78 15.51 31.71
CA THR A 348 2.62 15.56 32.60
C THR A 348 2.31 17.00 33.01
N VAL A 349 1.19 17.54 32.52
CA VAL A 349 0.69 18.87 32.89
C VAL A 349 -0.44 18.72 33.91
N ARG A 350 -0.34 19.45 35.02
CA ARG A 350 -1.33 19.46 36.11
C ARG A 350 -1.99 20.82 36.16
N THR A 351 -3.32 20.83 36.13
CA THR A 351 -4.15 22.02 36.25
C THR A 351 -5.01 21.90 37.50
N GLU A 352 -4.93 22.87 38.38
CA GLU A 352 -5.69 22.93 39.63
C GLU A 352 -6.55 24.18 39.65
N VAL A 353 -7.80 24.04 40.09
CA VAL A 353 -8.67 25.18 40.36
C VAL A 353 -8.48 25.58 41.82
N LEU A 354 -8.03 26.82 42.07
CA LEU A 354 -7.78 27.32 43.41
C LEU A 354 -9.06 27.83 44.07
N GLU A 355 -9.23 27.60 45.37
CA GLU A 355 -10.31 28.19 46.17
C GLU A 355 -10.07 29.70 46.32
N THR A 356 -10.81 30.49 45.55
CA THR A 356 -11.04 31.94 45.66
C THR A 356 -9.96 32.78 46.38
N THR A 357 -9.15 33.52 45.61
CA THR A 357 -8.60 34.79 46.11
C THR A 357 -9.32 35.96 45.43
N ALA A 358 -9.40 37.10 46.12
CA ALA A 358 -10.19 38.29 45.76
C ALA A 358 -9.89 38.94 44.38
N TRP A 359 -8.99 38.35 43.58
CA TRP A 359 -8.42 38.92 42.35
C TRP A 359 -9.21 38.59 41.06
N CYS A 360 -10.05 37.53 41.03
CA CYS A 360 -10.77 37.10 39.81
C CYS A 360 -12.30 37.39 39.83
N GLY A 361 -12.76 38.42 40.56
CA GLY A 361 -14.07 39.06 40.31
C GLY A 361 -15.37 38.30 40.67
N GLY A 362 -15.36 37.21 41.45
CA GLY A 362 -16.61 36.50 41.82
C GLY A 362 -16.62 35.87 43.22
N ARG A 363 -17.66 36.16 44.02
CA ARG A 363 -17.87 35.69 45.42
C ARG A 363 -18.74 34.42 45.56
N LYS A 364 -18.97 33.65 44.49
CA LYS A 364 -19.79 32.42 44.57
C LYS A 364 -18.91 31.17 44.81
N PRO A 365 -19.28 30.26 45.73
CA PRO A 365 -18.54 29.03 45.95
C PRO A 365 -18.65 28.10 44.73
N LEU A 366 -17.50 27.57 44.30
CA LEU A 366 -17.40 26.64 43.17
C LEU A 366 -18.06 25.29 43.49
N PRO A 367 -18.80 24.67 42.55
CA PRO A 367 -19.35 23.32 42.71
C PRO A 367 -18.25 22.29 43.04
N ALA A 368 -18.53 21.33 43.92
CA ALA A 368 -17.56 20.31 44.35
C ALA A 368 -16.97 19.48 43.18
N THR A 369 -17.70 19.36 42.06
CA THR A 369 -17.25 18.68 40.83
C THR A 369 -16.13 19.40 40.09
N LEU A 370 -16.01 20.72 40.26
CA LEU A 370 -14.98 21.58 39.67
C LEU A 370 -13.72 21.72 40.54
N ARG A 371 -13.72 21.16 41.75
CA ARG A 371 -12.58 21.12 42.67
C ARG A 371 -11.51 20.08 42.28
N ARG A 372 -11.57 19.55 41.05
CA ARG A 372 -10.71 18.45 40.60
C ARG A 372 -9.39 18.98 40.06
N ARG A 373 -8.30 18.34 40.48
CA ARG A 373 -6.99 18.43 39.81
C ARG A 373 -7.11 17.69 38.48
N HIS A 374 -6.96 18.41 37.38
CA HIS A 374 -6.89 17.82 36.04
C HIS A 374 -5.43 17.49 35.74
N VAL A 375 -5.17 16.28 35.27
CA VAL A 375 -3.82 15.83 34.89
C VAL A 375 -3.88 15.32 33.47
N LEU A 376 -3.03 15.87 32.60
CA LEU A 376 -2.86 15.40 31.22
C LEU A 376 -1.45 14.83 31.08
N VAL A 377 -1.35 13.61 30.54
CA VAL A 377 -0.09 12.99 30.17
C VAL A 377 -0.03 12.85 28.64
N LYS A 378 1.01 13.39 28.01
CA LYS A 378 1.30 13.17 26.59
C LYS A 378 2.71 12.59 26.42
N HIS A 379 2.87 11.77 25.38
CA HIS A 379 4.15 11.15 25.04
C HIS A 379 4.89 11.97 23.96
N LEU A 380 6.17 12.25 24.18
CA LEU A 380 7.05 12.91 23.22
C LEU A 380 8.21 11.98 22.85
N LEU A 381 8.52 11.86 21.56
CA LEU A 381 9.65 11.04 21.10
C LEU A 381 10.95 11.87 21.12
N VAL A 382 11.94 11.42 21.88
CA VAL A 382 13.29 11.98 21.92
C VAL A 382 14.21 11.13 21.06
N ARG A 383 14.82 11.76 20.05
CA ARG A 383 15.77 11.14 19.12
C ARG A 383 17.21 11.53 19.47
N PRO A 384 18.19 10.65 19.23
CA PRO A 384 19.59 11.02 19.36
C PRO A 384 19.97 12.05 18.28
N GLU A 385 21.02 12.80 18.56
CA GLU A 385 21.68 13.69 17.60
C GLU A 385 22.44 12.90 16.52
N GLY A 386 22.92 13.61 15.49
CA GLY A 386 23.69 13.02 14.40
C GLY A 386 22.85 12.29 13.35
N VAL A 387 23.53 11.52 12.50
CA VAL A 387 22.93 10.77 11.38
C VAL A 387 22.90 9.28 11.73
N LEU A 388 21.75 8.64 11.51
CA LEU A 388 21.59 7.20 11.69
C LEU A 388 22.43 6.44 10.66
N VAL A 389 23.38 5.65 11.15
CA VAL A 389 24.15 4.67 10.38
C VAL A 389 23.59 3.28 10.67
N GLU A 390 23.33 2.51 9.62
CA GLU A 390 22.87 1.13 9.71
C GLU A 390 23.88 0.21 9.03
N LYS A 391 24.36 -0.82 9.74
CA LYS A 391 25.22 -1.88 9.19
C LYS A 391 24.54 -3.22 9.33
N SER A 392 24.35 -3.92 8.21
CA SER A 392 23.80 -5.27 8.15
C SER A 392 24.91 -6.30 7.99
N TYR A 393 24.81 -7.39 8.76
CA TYR A 393 25.66 -8.57 8.65
C TYR A 393 24.73 -9.76 8.38
N SER A 394 24.58 -10.12 7.11
CA SER A 394 23.71 -11.21 6.67
C SER A 394 24.51 -12.41 6.19
N SER A 395 23.93 -13.60 6.34
CA SER A 395 24.49 -14.85 5.82
C SER A 395 23.37 -15.84 5.51
N LEU A 396 23.55 -16.62 4.45
CA LEU A 396 22.69 -17.75 4.09
C LEU A 396 23.40 -19.05 4.44
N LEU A 397 22.96 -19.70 5.51
CA LEU A 397 23.61 -20.87 6.07
C LEU A 397 22.85 -22.13 5.65
N CYS A 398 23.52 -22.97 4.85
CA CYS A 398 22.98 -24.20 4.26
C CYS A 398 23.80 -25.42 4.70
N PRO A 399 23.57 -25.97 5.90
CA PRO A 399 24.26 -27.16 6.37
C PRO A 399 24.01 -28.36 5.44
N ARG A 400 25.09 -28.98 4.95
CA ARG A 400 25.04 -30.21 4.14
C ARG A 400 25.29 -31.42 5.03
N GLY A 401 24.43 -32.44 4.95
CA GLY A 401 24.65 -33.73 5.60
C GLY A 401 24.55 -33.74 7.14
N GLY A 402 23.82 -32.80 7.75
CA GLY A 402 23.64 -32.75 9.22
C GLY A 402 24.82 -32.19 10.00
N ILE A 403 25.86 -31.70 9.32
CA ILE A 403 27.00 -31.03 9.95
C ILE A 403 26.56 -29.63 10.39
N MET A 404 26.84 -29.29 11.65
CA MET A 404 26.55 -27.98 12.21
C MET A 404 27.33 -26.89 11.47
N SER A 405 26.64 -25.85 11.01
CA SER A 405 27.28 -24.68 10.40
C SER A 405 27.37 -23.55 11.42
N GLU A 406 28.50 -22.86 11.45
CA GLU A 406 28.76 -21.77 12.38
C GLU A 406 29.25 -20.53 11.63
N GLU A 407 28.67 -19.38 11.97
CA GLU A 407 29.08 -18.08 11.43
C GLU A 407 29.45 -17.13 12.57
N PRO A 408 30.72 -16.72 12.68
CA PRO A 408 31.14 -15.70 13.63
C PRO A 408 30.84 -14.29 13.10
N VAL A 409 30.19 -13.46 13.91
CA VAL A 409 29.86 -12.06 13.57
C VAL A 409 30.40 -11.13 14.64
N SER A 410 31.30 -10.23 14.26
CA SER A 410 31.91 -9.24 15.17
C SER A 410 31.29 -7.86 14.98
N LEU A 411 30.61 -7.35 16.01
CA LEU A 411 30.01 -6.02 15.99
C LEU A 411 30.98 -4.98 16.55
N HIS A 412 31.40 -4.06 15.68
CA HIS A 412 32.31 -2.96 16.01
C HIS A 412 31.58 -1.62 15.96
N LEU A 413 31.71 -0.83 17.03
CA LEU A 413 31.23 0.54 17.11
C LEU A 413 32.42 1.50 16.91
N PRO A 414 32.32 2.47 15.99
CA PRO A 414 33.28 3.56 15.86
C PRO A 414 33.36 4.45 17.11
N ASP A 415 34.41 5.25 17.23
CA ASP A 415 34.61 6.14 18.39
C ASP A 415 33.71 7.38 18.37
N ASN A 416 33.22 7.80 17.20
CA ASN A 416 32.36 8.97 16.98
C ASN A 416 30.85 8.68 17.20
N VAL A 417 30.51 7.57 17.85
CA VAL A 417 29.13 7.17 18.09
C VAL A 417 28.51 7.95 19.24
N VAL A 418 27.29 8.45 19.02
CA VAL A 418 26.47 9.11 20.05
C VAL A 418 26.12 8.10 21.14
N LYS A 419 26.46 8.41 22.39
CA LYS A 419 26.26 7.51 23.54
C LYS A 419 24.79 7.13 23.70
N GLY A 420 24.52 5.84 23.91
CA GLY A 420 23.15 5.32 24.08
C GLY A 420 22.32 5.22 22.80
N SER A 421 22.84 5.66 21.65
CA SER A 421 22.13 5.56 20.36
C SER A 421 22.23 4.17 19.70
N ALA A 422 23.20 3.36 20.14
CA ALA A 422 23.54 2.09 19.52
C ALA A 422 22.56 0.98 19.94
N ARG A 423 22.05 0.25 18.96
CA ARG A 423 21.13 -0.88 19.15
C ARG A 423 21.41 -1.94 18.10
N ALA A 424 21.34 -3.22 18.48
CA ALA A 424 21.50 -4.32 17.55
C ALA A 424 20.31 -5.29 17.65
N SER A 425 19.93 -5.86 16.51
CA SER A 425 18.88 -6.87 16.46
C SER A 425 19.25 -7.97 15.48
N ILE A 426 18.89 -9.20 15.79
CA ILE A 426 19.00 -10.34 14.90
C ILE A 426 17.64 -10.70 14.32
N SER A 427 17.60 -10.96 13.02
CA SER A 427 16.45 -11.41 12.25
C SER A 427 16.78 -12.75 11.58
N ILE A 428 15.89 -13.74 11.74
CA ILE A 428 16.06 -15.09 11.19
C ILE A 428 14.83 -15.45 10.36
N SER A 429 15.06 -16.04 9.19
CA SER A 429 14.04 -16.46 8.26
C SER A 429 14.40 -17.83 7.66
N GLY A 430 13.42 -18.72 7.53
CA GLY A 430 13.59 -19.98 6.81
C GLY A 430 13.64 -19.82 5.29
N ASP A 431 13.40 -18.61 4.81
CA ASP A 431 13.33 -18.27 3.40
C ASP A 431 14.25 -17.10 3.05
N LEU A 432 14.97 -17.22 1.93
CA LEU A 432 15.83 -16.18 1.38
C LEU A 432 15.07 -14.87 1.11
N MET A 433 13.80 -14.97 0.73
CA MET A 433 12.95 -13.79 0.42
C MET A 433 12.18 -13.29 1.65
N GLY A 434 12.35 -13.87 2.84
CA GLY A 434 11.52 -13.58 4.02
C GLY A 434 11.57 -12.12 4.48
N LEU A 435 12.76 -11.50 4.52
CA LEU A 435 12.88 -10.07 4.88
C LEU A 435 12.20 -9.16 3.86
N ALA A 436 12.44 -9.42 2.57
CA ALA A 436 11.82 -8.64 1.49
C ALA A 436 10.29 -8.76 1.51
N LEU A 437 9.75 -9.94 1.85
CA LEU A 437 8.32 -10.20 2.01
C LEU A 437 7.70 -9.42 3.17
N GLN A 438 8.42 -9.28 4.29
CA GLN A 438 7.92 -8.55 5.45
C GLN A 438 7.85 -7.04 5.18
N ASN A 439 8.84 -6.51 4.45
CA ASN A 439 9.08 -5.06 4.27
C ASN A 439 8.88 -4.59 2.82
N LEU A 440 7.88 -5.12 2.10
CA LEU A 440 7.62 -4.77 0.69
C LEU A 440 7.45 -3.26 0.42
N ASP A 441 7.06 -2.49 1.43
CA ASP A 441 6.86 -1.05 1.39
C ASP A 441 8.13 -0.22 1.69
N HIS A 442 9.17 -0.83 2.27
CA HIS A 442 10.37 -0.12 2.73
C HIS A 442 11.68 -0.80 2.30
N LEU A 443 11.69 -1.44 1.13
CA LEU A 443 12.89 -2.13 0.61
C LEU A 443 14.09 -1.17 0.41
N VAL A 444 13.83 0.11 0.10
CA VAL A 444 14.86 1.14 -0.15
C VAL A 444 14.54 2.42 0.63
N ARG A 445 15.53 2.99 1.34
CA ARG A 445 15.42 4.28 2.06
C ARG A 445 15.76 5.47 1.14
N MET A 446 15.01 5.66 0.05
CA MET A 446 15.11 6.84 -0.82
C MET A 446 13.79 7.63 -0.82
N PRO A 447 13.81 8.97 -0.99
CA PRO A 447 12.57 9.74 -1.14
C PRO A 447 11.75 9.20 -2.31
N HIS A 448 10.42 9.26 -2.18
CA HIS A 448 9.46 8.74 -3.16
C HIS A 448 8.67 9.88 -3.80
N GLY A 449 8.28 9.73 -5.07
CA GLY A 449 7.38 10.69 -5.73
C GLY A 449 7.55 10.88 -7.24
N CYS A 450 8.58 10.30 -7.87
CA CYS A 450 8.72 10.30 -9.33
C CYS A 450 8.47 8.91 -9.95
N GLY A 451 8.25 8.86 -11.28
CA GLY A 451 7.92 7.63 -12.00
C GLY A 451 9.00 6.56 -11.94
N GLU A 452 10.27 6.95 -11.76
CA GLU A 452 11.37 6.05 -11.47
C GLU A 452 11.21 5.38 -10.10
N GLN A 453 11.02 6.19 -9.05
CA GLN A 453 10.95 5.74 -7.65
C GLN A 453 9.71 4.89 -7.36
N ASN A 454 8.63 5.12 -8.09
CA ASN A 454 7.42 4.32 -7.98
C ASN A 454 7.64 2.86 -8.45
N MET A 455 8.44 2.67 -9.49
CA MET A 455 8.72 1.33 -10.04
C MET A 455 9.55 0.45 -9.10
N VAL A 456 10.32 1.05 -8.18
CA VAL A 456 11.12 0.37 -7.15
C VAL A 456 10.26 -0.37 -6.16
N LEU A 457 9.06 0.15 -5.89
CA LEU A 457 8.10 -0.47 -4.99
C LEU A 457 7.20 -1.43 -5.78
N PHE A 458 6.90 -1.11 -7.03
CA PHE A 458 6.03 -1.94 -7.88
C PHE A 458 6.69 -3.26 -8.30
N ALA A 459 7.89 -3.21 -8.90
CA ALA A 459 8.50 -4.38 -9.54
C ALA A 459 8.85 -5.53 -8.56
N PRO A 460 9.46 -5.28 -7.39
CA PRO A 460 9.79 -6.35 -6.44
C PRO A 460 8.57 -7.14 -5.95
N ILE A 461 7.41 -6.49 -5.79
CA ILE A 461 6.16 -7.17 -5.38
C ILE A 461 5.73 -8.19 -6.45
N VAL A 462 5.91 -7.88 -7.74
CA VAL A 462 5.61 -8.79 -8.84
C VAL A 462 6.54 -10.02 -8.80
N TYR A 463 7.84 -9.82 -8.56
CA TYR A 463 8.82 -10.92 -8.47
C TYR A 463 8.56 -11.83 -7.26
N VAL A 464 8.22 -11.22 -6.13
CA VAL A 464 7.78 -11.91 -4.91
C VAL A 464 6.55 -12.79 -5.17
N LEU A 465 5.53 -12.27 -5.86
CA LEU A 465 4.33 -13.03 -6.22
C LEU A 465 4.66 -14.22 -7.14
N GLN A 466 5.56 -14.01 -8.11
CA GLN A 466 6.02 -15.09 -9.00
C GLN A 466 6.78 -16.18 -8.23
N TYR A 467 7.64 -15.79 -7.29
CA TYR A 467 8.38 -16.71 -6.43
C TYR A 467 7.43 -17.58 -5.59
N LEU A 468 6.51 -16.94 -4.85
CA LEU A 468 5.55 -17.64 -3.99
C LEU A 468 4.62 -18.55 -4.79
N LYS A 469 4.23 -18.14 -6.01
CA LYS A 469 3.43 -18.96 -6.92
C LYS A 469 4.22 -20.20 -7.38
N LYS A 470 5.49 -20.05 -7.78
CA LYS A 470 6.34 -21.17 -8.23
C LYS A 470 6.63 -22.17 -7.12
N THR A 471 6.87 -21.69 -5.90
CA THR A 471 7.14 -22.54 -4.73
C THR A 471 5.87 -23.10 -4.07
N ARG A 472 4.68 -22.75 -4.58
CA ARG A 472 3.37 -23.13 -4.01
C ARG A 472 3.17 -22.68 -2.56
N GLN A 473 3.77 -21.55 -2.19
CA GLN A 473 3.66 -20.93 -0.86
C GLN A 473 2.73 -19.69 -0.85
N LEU A 474 2.11 -19.36 -1.99
CA LEU A 474 1.21 -18.21 -2.10
C LEU A 474 -0.16 -18.49 -1.44
N THR A 475 -0.37 -17.95 -0.23
CA THR A 475 -1.68 -17.99 0.42
C THR A 475 -2.61 -16.88 -0.11
N PRO A 476 -3.95 -17.04 0.01
CA PRO A 476 -4.90 -15.99 -0.36
C PRO A 476 -4.63 -14.65 0.33
N GLU A 477 -4.24 -14.67 1.61
CA GLU A 477 -3.99 -13.46 2.41
C GLU A 477 -2.76 -12.70 1.91
N ILE A 478 -1.66 -13.41 1.60
CA ILE A 478 -0.45 -12.81 1.03
C ILE A 478 -0.75 -12.27 -0.36
N LYS A 479 -1.49 -13.03 -1.19
CA LYS A 479 -1.91 -12.60 -2.53
C LYS A 479 -2.75 -11.33 -2.46
N GLU A 480 -3.73 -11.27 -1.55
CA GLU A 480 -4.56 -10.09 -1.37
C GLU A 480 -3.73 -8.89 -0.88
N ARG A 481 -2.83 -9.09 0.10
CA ARG A 481 -1.94 -8.02 0.58
C ARG A 481 -1.05 -7.47 -0.54
N ALA A 482 -0.40 -8.34 -1.30
CA ALA A 482 0.49 -7.94 -2.40
C ALA A 482 -0.28 -7.30 -3.56
N THR A 483 -1.41 -7.88 -3.99
CA THR A 483 -2.26 -7.27 -5.03
C THR A 483 -2.91 -5.97 -4.56
N ARG A 484 -3.18 -5.83 -3.26
CA ARG A 484 -3.59 -4.55 -2.67
C ARG A 484 -2.48 -3.53 -2.86
N PHE A 485 -1.21 -3.79 -2.57
CA PHE A 485 -0.16 -2.81 -2.88
C PHE A 485 -0.11 -2.45 -4.37
N LEU A 486 -0.19 -3.44 -5.25
CA LEU A 486 -0.19 -3.20 -6.71
C LEU A 486 -1.39 -2.37 -7.20
N ARG A 487 -2.59 -2.62 -6.64
CA ARG A 487 -3.87 -1.97 -7.02
C ARG A 487 -4.22 -0.73 -6.22
N ASN A 488 -3.77 -0.63 -4.97
CA ASN A 488 -4.16 0.32 -3.92
C ASN A 488 -2.90 0.55 -3.06
N GLY A 489 -1.97 1.40 -3.50
CA GLY A 489 -0.75 1.70 -2.74
C GLY A 489 -1.13 2.16 -1.33
N LYS A 490 -0.83 1.34 -0.29
CA LYS A 490 -1.12 1.70 1.10
C LYS A 490 0.17 2.21 1.72
N TYR A 491 0.42 3.51 1.61
CA TYR A 491 1.36 4.16 2.51
C TYR A 491 0.62 4.35 3.85
N ASN A 492 0.94 3.54 4.86
CA ASN A 492 0.45 3.73 6.24
C ASN A 492 1.15 4.95 6.88
N SER A 493 1.17 6.10 6.21
CA SER A 493 1.56 7.35 6.84
C SER A 493 0.31 8.14 7.17
N PRO A 494 0.12 8.54 8.44
CA PRO A 494 -1.02 9.36 8.87
C PRO A 494 -1.04 10.77 8.25
N THR A 495 -0.08 11.10 7.39
CA THR A 495 0.14 12.43 6.81
C THR A 495 -0.22 12.59 5.33
N CYS A 496 -0.57 11.53 4.59
CA CYS A 496 -0.92 11.65 3.17
C CYS A 496 -2.12 10.77 2.80
N SER A 497 -3.30 11.40 2.68
CA SER A 497 -4.58 10.70 2.43
C SER A 497 -4.88 10.46 0.94
N SER A 498 -3.96 10.73 0.03
CA SER A 498 -4.07 10.41 -1.39
C SER A 498 -3.29 9.13 -1.70
N ALA A 499 -3.88 7.99 -1.36
CA ALA A 499 -3.38 6.68 -1.75
C ALA A 499 -3.71 6.45 -3.23
N PHE A 500 -2.78 6.80 -4.12
CA PHE A 500 -2.89 6.40 -5.52
C PHE A 500 -2.34 4.97 -5.68
N PRO A 501 -3.02 4.07 -6.41
CA PRO A 501 -2.50 2.74 -6.79
C PRO A 501 -1.08 2.83 -7.36
N TRP A 502 -0.14 1.92 -7.07
CA TRP A 502 1.19 2.02 -7.70
C TRP A 502 1.13 1.94 -9.23
N TYR A 503 0.25 1.09 -9.78
CA TYR A 503 -0.06 1.07 -11.22
C TYR A 503 -0.61 2.41 -11.71
N GLN A 504 -1.66 2.94 -11.07
CA GLN A 504 -2.29 4.21 -11.45
C GLN A 504 -1.37 5.42 -11.27
N THR A 505 -0.52 5.40 -10.24
CA THR A 505 0.49 6.41 -9.95
C THR A 505 1.50 6.42 -11.08
N GLN A 506 1.91 5.22 -11.57
CA GLN A 506 2.81 5.15 -12.70
C GLN A 506 2.20 5.73 -13.99
N LEU A 507 0.88 5.58 -14.19
CA LEU A 507 0.18 6.18 -15.34
C LEU A 507 0.19 7.71 -15.32
N LEU A 508 0.40 8.35 -14.16
CA LEU A 508 0.57 9.82 -14.09
C LEU A 508 1.84 10.29 -14.79
N TYR A 509 2.83 9.40 -14.94
CA TYR A 509 4.09 9.69 -15.62
C TYR A 509 4.12 9.21 -17.08
N MET A 510 2.96 8.80 -17.62
CA MET A 510 2.79 8.42 -19.02
C MET A 510 2.55 9.67 -19.87
N HIS A 511 3.25 9.75 -21.00
CA HIS A 511 3.05 10.77 -22.03
C HIS A 511 1.90 10.39 -22.96
N ARG A 512 1.41 11.38 -23.73
CA ARG A 512 0.35 11.15 -24.73
C ARG A 512 0.74 10.18 -25.84
N ASP A 513 2.03 10.00 -26.09
CA ASP A 513 2.57 9.06 -27.08
C ASP A 513 2.75 7.63 -26.54
N GLY A 514 2.42 7.39 -25.27
CA GLY A 514 2.53 6.10 -24.59
C GLY A 514 3.88 5.85 -23.90
N SER A 515 4.83 6.78 -24.00
CA SER A 515 6.12 6.68 -23.32
C SER A 515 6.04 7.08 -21.84
N TYR A 516 7.04 6.72 -21.04
CA TYR A 516 7.13 7.09 -19.63
C TYR A 516 8.39 7.90 -19.36
N SER A 517 8.29 8.92 -18.51
CA SER A 517 9.43 9.69 -18.01
C SER A 517 9.37 9.88 -16.48
N VAL A 518 10.30 10.63 -15.91
CA VAL A 518 10.45 10.79 -14.46
C VAL A 518 9.31 11.62 -13.87
N PHE A 519 8.96 12.70 -14.56
CA PHE A 519 7.90 13.64 -14.19
C PHE A 519 6.76 13.67 -15.22
N GLY A 520 6.69 12.66 -16.09
CA GLY A 520 5.69 12.54 -17.14
C GLY A 520 5.75 13.70 -18.12
N GLN A 521 4.58 14.24 -18.48
CA GLN A 521 4.45 15.26 -19.52
C GLN A 521 5.27 16.54 -19.26
N GLN A 522 5.77 16.77 -18.03
CA GLN A 522 6.63 17.90 -17.68
C GLN A 522 8.03 17.82 -18.30
N ASP A 523 8.55 16.61 -18.57
CA ASP A 523 9.92 16.41 -19.09
C ASP A 523 10.06 16.69 -20.60
N GLY A 524 8.95 16.97 -21.30
CA GLY A 524 8.91 17.22 -22.75
C GLY A 524 9.11 15.98 -23.64
N GLU A 525 9.88 14.99 -23.19
CA GLU A 525 10.12 13.72 -23.89
C GLU A 525 10.08 12.49 -22.96
N GLY A 526 9.74 11.33 -23.53
CA GLY A 526 9.79 10.04 -22.85
C GLY A 526 11.21 9.47 -22.72
N ASN A 527 11.40 8.59 -21.74
CA ASN A 527 12.68 7.90 -21.53
C ASN A 527 12.64 6.45 -22.02
N THR A 528 13.60 6.06 -22.86
CA THR A 528 13.63 4.71 -23.48
C THR A 528 13.78 3.60 -22.45
N TRP A 529 14.70 3.76 -21.50
CA TRP A 529 14.98 2.77 -20.46
C TRP A 529 13.79 2.60 -19.51
N LEU A 530 13.23 3.70 -19.01
CA LEU A 530 12.10 3.68 -18.08
C LEU A 530 10.85 3.10 -18.75
N THR A 531 10.59 3.47 -20.01
CA THR A 531 9.47 2.91 -20.79
C THR A 531 9.60 1.39 -20.90
N ALA A 532 10.78 0.87 -21.26
CA ALA A 532 11.01 -0.57 -21.32
C ALA A 532 10.84 -1.25 -19.94
N PHE A 533 11.33 -0.61 -18.87
CA PHE A 533 11.21 -1.13 -17.51
C PHE A 533 9.76 -1.19 -17.01
N VAL A 534 8.98 -0.15 -17.27
CA VAL A 534 7.55 -0.08 -16.93
C VAL A 534 6.78 -1.17 -17.68
N VAL A 535 6.96 -1.27 -18.99
CA VAL A 535 6.26 -2.25 -19.83
C VAL A 535 6.61 -3.68 -19.41
N LYS A 536 7.89 -3.98 -19.16
CA LYS A 536 8.35 -5.27 -18.63
C LYS A 536 7.58 -5.63 -17.35
N SER A 537 7.55 -4.71 -16.40
CA SER A 537 6.95 -4.91 -15.08
C SER A 537 5.42 -5.04 -15.16
N PHE A 538 4.77 -4.21 -15.96
CA PHE A 538 3.32 -4.26 -16.21
C PHE A 538 2.92 -5.57 -16.88
N GLY A 539 3.67 -6.00 -17.89
CA GLY A 539 3.50 -7.29 -18.55
C GLY A 539 3.50 -8.46 -17.58
N GLN A 540 4.46 -8.47 -16.65
CA GLN A 540 4.55 -9.49 -15.61
C GLN A 540 3.45 -9.38 -14.56
N ALA A 541 2.96 -8.17 -14.27
CA ALA A 541 1.89 -7.91 -13.31
C ALA A 541 0.50 -8.32 -13.81
N ARG A 542 0.26 -8.39 -15.13
CA ARG A 542 -1.02 -8.81 -15.76
C ARG A 542 -1.57 -10.13 -15.22
N LYS A 543 -0.71 -11.02 -14.70
CA LYS A 543 -1.10 -12.32 -14.12
C LYS A 543 -1.80 -12.18 -12.76
N TYR A 544 -1.73 -11.02 -12.12
CA TYR A 544 -2.18 -10.78 -10.74
C TYR A 544 -3.16 -9.60 -10.63
N ILE A 545 -3.02 -8.59 -11.48
CA ILE A 545 -3.87 -7.39 -11.51
C ILE A 545 -4.36 -7.11 -12.93
N TYR A 546 -5.44 -6.34 -13.05
CA TYR A 546 -5.86 -5.78 -14.33
C TYR A 546 -4.87 -4.69 -14.76
N VAL A 547 -4.35 -4.81 -15.98
CA VAL A 547 -3.50 -3.83 -16.65
C VAL A 547 -4.11 -3.62 -18.03
N ASP A 548 -4.37 -2.36 -18.41
CA ASP A 548 -4.88 -2.04 -19.74
C ASP A 548 -3.83 -2.39 -20.80
N GLU A 549 -4.21 -3.27 -21.73
CA GLU A 549 -3.34 -3.71 -22.83
C GLU A 549 -2.98 -2.54 -23.74
N LYS A 550 -3.85 -1.54 -23.88
CA LYS A 550 -3.60 -0.35 -24.69
C LYS A 550 -2.33 0.37 -24.24
N ASN A 551 -2.13 0.52 -22.92
CA ASN A 551 -0.96 1.18 -22.36
C ASN A 551 0.35 0.44 -22.68
N ILE A 552 0.30 -0.90 -22.76
CA ILE A 552 1.44 -1.73 -23.15
C ILE A 552 1.70 -1.58 -24.65
N GLN A 553 0.67 -1.65 -25.49
CA GLN A 553 0.80 -1.58 -26.94
C GLN A 553 1.26 -0.19 -27.42
N ASP A 554 0.79 0.89 -26.80
CA ASP A 554 1.21 2.24 -27.13
C ASP A 554 2.69 2.46 -26.78
N ALA A 555 3.13 1.98 -25.62
CA ALA A 555 4.54 2.03 -25.22
C ALA A 555 5.45 1.16 -26.13
N LEU A 556 4.99 -0.02 -26.56
CA LEU A 556 5.71 -0.85 -27.52
C LEU A 556 5.86 -0.18 -28.88
N ARG A 557 4.78 0.45 -29.39
CA ARG A 557 4.81 1.21 -30.64
C ARG A 557 5.79 2.37 -30.55
N TRP A 558 5.83 3.05 -29.41
CA TRP A 558 6.81 4.11 -29.17
C TRP A 558 8.25 3.58 -29.14
N LEU A 559 8.52 2.44 -28.51
CA LEU A 559 9.86 1.81 -28.53
C LEU A 559 10.29 1.44 -29.95
N GLU A 560 9.39 0.88 -30.76
CA GLU A 560 9.65 0.54 -32.18
C GLU A 560 9.96 1.79 -33.01
N GLN A 561 9.25 2.89 -32.79
CA GLN A 561 9.53 4.18 -33.46
C GLN A 561 10.89 4.79 -33.08
N ASN A 562 11.45 4.39 -31.94
CA ASN A 562 12.74 4.84 -31.45
C ASN A 562 13.87 3.81 -31.67
N GLN A 563 13.62 2.78 -32.49
CA GLN A 563 14.65 1.86 -32.97
C GLN A 563 15.45 2.53 -34.10
N LEU A 564 16.77 2.50 -33.99
CA LEU A 564 17.71 3.00 -34.99
C LEU A 564 17.77 2.07 -36.21
N PRO A 565 18.25 2.56 -37.38
CA PRO A 565 18.36 1.75 -38.59
C PRO A 565 19.27 0.51 -38.46
N ASN A 566 20.25 0.57 -37.55
CA ASN A 566 21.12 -0.57 -37.20
C ASN A 566 20.41 -1.65 -36.35
N GLY A 567 19.21 -1.36 -35.84
CA GLY A 567 18.41 -2.25 -34.98
C GLY A 567 18.57 -2.02 -33.48
N CYS A 568 19.54 -1.20 -33.05
CA CYS A 568 19.67 -0.79 -31.65
C CYS A 568 18.67 0.33 -31.29
N PHE A 569 18.59 0.73 -30.03
CA PHE A 569 17.62 1.74 -29.57
C PHE A 569 18.30 3.08 -29.29
N ALA A 570 17.62 4.17 -29.66
CA ALA A 570 18.10 5.51 -29.35
C ALA A 570 17.95 5.83 -27.85
N THR A 571 19.00 6.38 -27.25
CA THR A 571 18.98 6.88 -25.88
C THR A 571 18.22 8.20 -25.82
N LYS A 572 16.94 8.17 -25.44
CA LYS A 572 16.09 9.35 -25.25
C LYS A 572 15.70 9.55 -23.78
N GLY A 573 15.45 10.81 -23.41
CA GLY A 573 15.05 11.21 -22.07
C GLY A 573 16.21 11.30 -21.09
N ARG A 574 16.05 12.15 -20.07
CA ARG A 574 16.99 12.24 -18.93
C ARG A 574 16.39 11.54 -17.72
N LEU A 575 17.22 10.77 -17.02
CA LEU A 575 16.87 10.19 -15.72
C LEU A 575 17.46 11.09 -14.64
N PHE A 576 16.71 11.32 -13.56
CA PHE A 576 17.21 12.14 -12.44
C PHE A 576 18.16 11.33 -11.55
N HIS A 577 17.92 10.02 -11.42
CA HIS A 577 18.81 9.11 -10.71
C HIS A 577 19.53 8.19 -11.70
N SER A 578 20.82 8.42 -11.94
CA SER A 578 21.69 7.47 -12.66
C SER A 578 21.71 6.09 -11.99
N SER A 579 21.46 6.01 -10.69
CA SER A 579 21.32 4.78 -9.92
C SER A 579 20.14 3.89 -10.33
N LEU A 580 19.19 4.41 -11.12
CA LEU A 580 18.13 3.61 -11.75
C LEU A 580 18.56 3.04 -13.11
N LYS A 581 19.32 3.81 -13.88
CA LYS A 581 19.85 3.38 -15.18
C LYS A 581 21.01 2.38 -15.03
N GLY A 582 21.65 2.34 -13.86
CA GLY A 582 22.93 1.67 -13.69
C GLY A 582 24.02 2.36 -14.51
N SER A 583 25.07 1.64 -14.90
CA SER A 583 26.13 2.15 -15.79
C SER A 583 25.80 2.01 -17.29
N MET A 584 24.51 1.99 -17.66
CA MET A 584 24.03 1.84 -19.06
C MET A 584 24.12 3.16 -19.84
N ASP A 585 25.30 3.62 -20.22
CA ASP A 585 25.46 4.85 -21.04
C ASP A 585 25.71 4.60 -22.53
N ASP A 586 25.93 3.34 -22.92
CA ASP A 586 26.12 2.91 -24.30
C ASP A 586 24.83 2.38 -24.96
N GLU A 587 24.68 2.61 -26.27
CA GLU A 587 23.52 2.14 -27.05
C GLU A 587 23.36 0.60 -27.01
N ILE A 588 24.47 -0.12 -26.83
CA ILE A 588 24.48 -1.59 -26.79
C ILE A 588 23.90 -2.10 -25.46
N SER A 589 24.32 -1.57 -24.31
CA SER A 589 23.74 -1.95 -23.02
C SER A 589 22.26 -1.61 -22.91
N LEU A 590 21.84 -0.44 -23.43
CA LEU A 590 20.43 -0.08 -23.53
C LEU A 590 19.68 -1.06 -24.44
N GLY A 591 20.24 -1.37 -25.61
CA GLY A 591 19.66 -2.33 -26.54
C GLY A 591 19.50 -3.73 -25.94
N ALA A 592 20.51 -4.21 -25.22
CA ALA A 592 20.49 -5.49 -24.53
C ALA A 592 19.44 -5.52 -23.40
N TYR A 593 19.32 -4.43 -22.64
CA TYR A 593 18.30 -4.29 -21.60
C TYR A 593 16.88 -4.29 -22.19
N VAL A 594 16.65 -3.50 -23.24
CA VAL A 594 15.35 -3.43 -23.93
C VAL A 594 15.01 -4.81 -24.53
N ALA A 595 15.97 -5.50 -25.15
CA ALA A 595 15.77 -6.86 -25.66
C ALA A 595 15.34 -7.83 -24.55
N ALA A 596 16.05 -7.82 -23.40
CA ALA A 596 15.69 -8.64 -22.25
C ALA A 596 14.29 -8.29 -21.71
N ALA A 597 13.97 -7.00 -21.58
CA ALA A 597 12.67 -6.52 -21.12
C ALA A 597 11.51 -6.98 -22.04
N LEU A 598 11.70 -6.91 -23.36
CA LEU A 598 10.72 -7.37 -24.35
C LEU A 598 10.55 -8.90 -24.32
N LEU A 599 11.62 -9.65 -24.12
CA LEU A 599 11.53 -11.11 -23.94
C LEU A 599 10.79 -11.49 -22.66
N GLU A 600 11.04 -10.79 -21.55
CA GLU A 600 10.32 -11.01 -20.29
C GLU A 600 8.85 -10.61 -20.35
N LEU A 601 8.51 -9.61 -21.17
CA LEU A 601 7.12 -9.26 -21.49
C LEU A 601 6.41 -10.39 -22.25
N GLY A 602 7.15 -11.23 -22.97
CA GLY A 602 6.64 -12.32 -23.80
C GLY A 602 6.53 -11.98 -25.28
N GLN A 603 7.29 -10.99 -25.78
CA GLN A 603 7.35 -10.71 -27.21
C GLN A 603 8.00 -11.88 -27.96
N PRO A 604 7.42 -12.32 -29.09
CA PRO A 604 7.97 -13.43 -29.85
C PRO A 604 9.29 -13.00 -30.53
N LEU A 605 10.32 -13.84 -30.41
CA LEU A 605 11.61 -13.67 -31.08
C LEU A 605 11.50 -13.50 -32.60
N LYS A 606 10.44 -14.05 -33.21
CA LYS A 606 10.17 -13.96 -34.66
C LYS A 606 9.58 -12.62 -35.10
N SER A 607 9.22 -11.73 -34.18
CA SER A 607 8.72 -10.40 -34.55
C SER A 607 9.82 -9.57 -35.21
N LYS A 608 9.43 -8.68 -36.13
CA LYS A 608 10.37 -7.80 -36.85
C LYS A 608 11.26 -7.00 -35.89
N LEU A 609 10.65 -6.40 -34.86
CA LEU A 609 11.33 -5.64 -33.81
C LEU A 609 12.42 -6.47 -33.09
N MET A 610 12.11 -7.71 -32.71
CA MET A 610 13.07 -8.56 -31.99
C MET A 610 14.20 -9.04 -32.92
N GLN A 611 13.89 -9.39 -34.17
CA GLN A 611 14.90 -9.82 -35.15
C GLN A 611 15.89 -8.71 -35.49
N THR A 612 15.43 -7.46 -35.66
CA THR A 612 16.32 -6.31 -35.90
C THR A 612 17.15 -5.99 -34.67
N THR A 613 16.56 -6.08 -33.47
CA THR A 613 17.27 -5.87 -32.20
C THR A 613 18.41 -6.87 -32.01
N PHE A 614 18.13 -8.16 -32.13
CA PHE A 614 19.15 -9.20 -31.95
C PHE A 614 20.22 -9.17 -33.04
N ARG A 615 19.91 -8.71 -34.25
CA ARG A 615 20.92 -8.47 -35.29
C ARG A 615 21.94 -7.41 -34.85
N CYS A 616 21.49 -6.32 -34.23
CA CYS A 616 22.39 -5.30 -33.69
C CYS A 616 23.27 -5.87 -32.58
N LEU A 617 22.66 -6.61 -31.63
CA LEU A 617 23.38 -7.20 -30.50
C LEU A 617 24.41 -8.26 -30.94
N GLN A 618 24.08 -9.10 -31.93
CA GLN A 618 24.99 -10.10 -32.48
C GLN A 618 26.20 -9.48 -33.19
N GLN A 619 26.03 -8.33 -33.84
CA GLN A 619 27.15 -7.61 -34.46
C GLN A 619 28.06 -6.96 -33.40
N ALA A 620 27.49 -6.54 -32.27
CA ALA A 620 28.24 -5.89 -31.21
C ALA A 620 28.94 -6.90 -30.26
N VAL A 621 28.40 -8.10 -30.07
CA VAL A 621 28.78 -9.03 -28.99
C VAL A 621 30.29 -9.35 -28.91
N HIS A 622 30.98 -9.42 -30.05
CA HIS A 622 32.41 -9.74 -30.09
C HIS A 622 33.33 -8.53 -29.85
N ASN A 623 32.80 -7.30 -29.93
CA ASN A 623 33.56 -6.05 -29.79
C ASN A 623 33.36 -5.35 -28.43
N VAL A 624 32.55 -5.92 -27.54
CA VAL A 624 32.30 -5.34 -26.21
C VAL A 624 33.45 -5.70 -25.28
N THR A 625 33.97 -4.68 -24.58
CA THR A 625 35.01 -4.80 -23.54
C THR A 625 34.52 -4.45 -22.14
N ASN A 626 33.32 -3.89 -22.03
CA ASN A 626 32.73 -3.50 -20.76
C ASN A 626 32.02 -4.70 -20.11
N ILE A 627 32.55 -5.16 -18.98
CA ILE A 627 32.01 -6.27 -18.16
C ILE A 627 30.51 -6.10 -17.90
N TYR A 628 30.08 -4.86 -17.68
CA TYR A 628 28.69 -4.56 -17.41
C TYR A 628 27.77 -4.85 -18.61
N THR A 629 28.19 -4.44 -19.80
CA THR A 629 27.48 -4.71 -21.05
C THR A 629 27.51 -6.21 -21.38
N GLU A 630 28.64 -6.89 -21.13
CA GLU A 630 28.76 -8.36 -21.29
C GLU A 630 27.74 -9.13 -20.44
N ALA A 631 27.53 -8.73 -19.18
CA ALA A 631 26.58 -9.40 -18.29
C ALA A 631 25.11 -9.24 -18.74
N ILE A 632 24.73 -8.04 -19.19
CA ILE A 632 23.36 -7.81 -19.70
C ILE A 632 23.16 -8.55 -21.03
N LEU A 633 24.16 -8.57 -21.91
CA LEU A 633 24.14 -9.37 -23.14
C LEU A 633 23.99 -10.86 -22.84
N ALA A 634 24.78 -11.39 -21.90
CA ALA A 634 24.69 -12.80 -21.49
C ALA A 634 23.28 -13.15 -21.01
N TYR A 635 22.64 -12.25 -20.25
CA TYR A 635 21.26 -12.43 -19.82
C TYR A 635 20.25 -12.34 -20.97
N ALA A 636 20.39 -11.37 -21.89
CA ALA A 636 19.51 -11.22 -23.04
C ALA A 636 19.58 -12.44 -23.99
N PHE A 637 20.78 -12.94 -24.30
CA PHE A 637 20.97 -14.15 -25.10
C PHE A 637 20.50 -15.41 -24.38
N ALA A 638 20.69 -15.50 -23.05
CA ALA A 638 20.16 -16.61 -22.27
C ALA A 638 18.62 -16.67 -22.34
N LEU A 639 17.94 -15.52 -22.27
CA LEU A 639 16.49 -15.43 -22.44
C LEU A 639 16.05 -15.76 -23.89
N ALA A 640 16.86 -15.40 -24.89
CA ALA A 640 16.59 -15.71 -26.29
C ALA A 640 16.75 -17.21 -26.61
N GLY A 641 17.43 -17.96 -25.75
CA GLY A 641 17.71 -19.38 -25.94
C GLY A 641 18.93 -19.65 -26.84
N ASP A 642 19.77 -18.65 -27.09
CA ASP A 642 21.03 -18.80 -27.83
C ASP A 642 22.11 -19.34 -26.90
N TYR A 643 22.28 -20.67 -26.89
CA TYR A 643 23.18 -21.35 -25.97
C TYR A 643 24.66 -21.05 -26.24
N GLU A 644 25.07 -20.96 -27.50
CA GLU A 644 26.48 -20.79 -27.88
C GLU A 644 27.00 -19.41 -27.44
N THR A 645 26.30 -18.35 -27.84
CA THR A 645 26.65 -16.96 -27.46
C THR A 645 26.58 -16.77 -25.95
N THR A 646 25.56 -17.35 -25.29
CA THR A 646 25.43 -17.28 -23.82
C THR A 646 26.62 -17.94 -23.11
N GLN A 647 27.05 -19.11 -23.58
CA GLN A 647 28.15 -19.83 -22.95
C GLN A 647 29.49 -19.14 -23.21
N GLU A 648 29.71 -18.56 -24.39
CA GLU A 648 30.89 -17.74 -24.68
C GLU A 648 31.00 -16.53 -23.73
N LEU A 649 29.91 -15.77 -23.58
CA LEU A 649 29.89 -14.60 -22.70
C LEU A 649 30.05 -14.98 -21.22
N LEU A 650 29.40 -16.06 -20.78
CA LEU A 650 29.55 -16.53 -19.40
C LEU A 650 30.94 -17.05 -19.09
N TYR A 651 31.63 -17.65 -20.06
CA TYR A 651 33.02 -18.07 -19.92
C TYR A 651 33.95 -16.85 -19.75
N LYS A 652 33.79 -15.82 -20.59
CA LYS A 652 34.54 -14.55 -20.45
C LYS A 652 34.29 -13.89 -19.08
N LEU A 653 33.03 -13.83 -18.66
CA LEU A 653 32.67 -13.30 -17.35
C LEU A 653 33.26 -14.14 -16.22
N GLU A 654 33.32 -15.47 -16.34
CA GLU A 654 33.91 -16.33 -15.32
C GLU A 654 35.42 -16.09 -15.13
N GLU A 655 36.16 -15.79 -16.20
CA GLU A 655 37.59 -15.43 -16.12
C GLU A 655 37.82 -14.12 -15.37
N GLN A 656 36.85 -13.20 -15.41
CA GLN A 656 36.90 -11.90 -14.73
C GLN A 656 36.26 -11.93 -13.32
N ALA A 657 35.79 -13.09 -12.86
CA ALA A 657 35.07 -13.21 -11.60
C ALA A 657 35.99 -13.11 -10.38
N ILE A 658 35.56 -12.36 -9.37
CA ILE A 658 36.28 -12.23 -8.09
C ILE A 658 35.76 -13.33 -7.15
N LYS A 659 36.58 -14.36 -6.94
CA LYS A 659 36.25 -15.54 -6.11
C LYS A 659 37.00 -15.46 -4.76
N SER A 660 36.27 -15.36 -3.64
CA SER A 660 36.85 -15.32 -2.29
C SER A 660 35.95 -16.03 -1.27
N GLY A 661 36.49 -16.95 -0.47
CA GLY A 661 35.73 -17.60 0.61
C GLY A 661 34.44 -18.34 0.16
N GLY A 662 34.40 -18.86 -1.06
CA GLY A 662 33.19 -19.48 -1.64
C GLY A 662 32.15 -18.49 -2.19
N GLN A 663 32.44 -17.19 -2.13
CA GLN A 663 31.65 -16.12 -2.71
C GLN A 663 32.17 -15.73 -4.09
N ILE A 664 31.26 -15.34 -4.98
CA ILE A 664 31.58 -14.94 -6.35
C ILE A 664 30.88 -13.63 -6.66
N HIS A 665 31.62 -12.63 -7.13
CA HIS A 665 31.06 -11.34 -7.56
C HIS A 665 31.89 -10.70 -8.67
N TRP A 666 31.34 -9.64 -9.26
CA TRP A 666 31.98 -8.86 -10.32
C TRP A 666 31.98 -7.38 -9.96
N SER A 667 33.03 -6.68 -10.39
CA SER A 667 33.15 -5.23 -10.23
C SER A 667 33.82 -4.61 -11.46
N PRO A 668 33.30 -3.49 -12.03
CA PRO A 668 33.91 -2.81 -13.17
C PRO A 668 35.29 -2.19 -12.86
N LYS A 669 35.56 -1.89 -11.58
CA LYS A 669 36.86 -1.43 -11.08
C LYS A 669 37.11 -2.10 -9.73
N PRO A 670 38.11 -2.99 -9.58
CA PRO A 670 38.37 -3.64 -8.31
C PRO A 670 38.68 -2.58 -7.25
N SER A 671 37.71 -2.33 -6.36
CA SER A 671 37.83 -1.31 -5.32
C SER A 671 38.86 -1.76 -4.30
N SER A 672 39.76 -0.87 -3.90
CA SER A 672 40.62 -1.07 -2.73
C SER A 672 39.73 -1.28 -1.48
N PRO A 673 40.13 -2.11 -0.49
CA PRO A 673 39.28 -2.49 0.66
C PRO A 673 38.95 -1.39 1.68
N GLY A 674 38.88 -0.10 1.31
CA GLY A 674 38.94 1.01 2.27
C GLY A 674 38.08 2.25 2.01
N SER A 675 37.17 2.31 1.03
CA SER A 675 36.35 3.51 0.86
C SER A 675 35.15 3.54 1.83
N THR A 676 35.33 4.20 2.96
CA THR A 676 34.32 4.53 3.97
C THR A 676 33.37 5.64 3.49
N ASN A 677 32.90 5.60 2.24
CA ASN A 677 31.93 6.57 1.76
C ASN A 677 30.55 6.19 2.29
N PHE A 678 29.83 7.17 2.83
CA PHE A 678 28.47 7.02 3.38
C PHE A 678 27.45 6.56 2.31
N TRP A 679 27.78 6.76 1.03
CA TRP A 679 27.07 6.28 -0.14
C TRP A 679 28.07 5.70 -1.14
N PRO A 680 28.46 4.42 -1.05
CA PRO A 680 29.39 3.84 -2.01
C PRO A 680 28.64 3.55 -3.31
N GLY A 681 28.59 4.52 -4.23
CA GLY A 681 28.03 4.34 -5.58
C GLY A 681 28.68 3.17 -6.35
N THR A 682 29.90 2.77 -5.97
CA THR A 682 30.60 1.60 -6.52
C THR A 682 29.94 0.27 -6.13
N GLN A 683 29.43 0.13 -4.90
CA GLN A 683 28.79 -1.11 -4.44
C GLN A 683 27.47 -1.39 -5.18
N SER A 684 26.71 -0.35 -5.53
CA SER A 684 25.43 -0.53 -6.24
C SER A 684 25.62 -1.13 -7.64
N VAL A 685 26.66 -0.71 -8.37
CA VAL A 685 26.95 -1.23 -9.71
C VAL A 685 27.44 -2.68 -9.64
N ASP A 686 28.26 -3.01 -8.64
CA ASP A 686 28.73 -4.37 -8.39
C ASP A 686 27.56 -5.33 -8.10
N ILE A 687 26.55 -4.88 -7.34
CA ILE A 687 25.34 -5.65 -7.02
C ILE A 687 24.50 -5.88 -8.29
N GLU A 688 24.24 -4.83 -9.08
CA GLU A 688 23.47 -4.93 -10.31
C GLU A 688 24.14 -5.88 -11.32
N LEU A 689 25.43 -5.68 -11.56
CA LEU A 689 26.26 -6.49 -12.44
C LEU A 689 26.19 -7.97 -12.04
N THR A 690 26.51 -8.25 -10.78
CA THR A 690 26.52 -9.60 -10.23
C THR A 690 25.12 -10.24 -10.29
N ALA A 691 24.05 -9.47 -10.10
CA ALA A 691 22.68 -9.95 -10.23
C ALA A 691 22.29 -10.29 -11.67
N TYR A 692 22.76 -9.55 -12.68
CA TYR A 692 22.57 -9.90 -14.09
C TYR A 692 23.29 -11.19 -14.47
N VAL A 693 24.52 -11.39 -14.00
CA VAL A 693 25.24 -12.65 -14.23
C VAL A 693 24.48 -13.83 -13.62
N LEU A 694 23.96 -13.68 -12.39
CA LEU A 694 23.10 -14.69 -11.77
C LEU A 694 21.84 -14.96 -12.60
N LEU A 695 21.19 -13.92 -13.13
CA LEU A 695 20.05 -14.07 -14.03
C LEU A 695 20.42 -14.79 -15.32
N ALA A 696 21.59 -14.55 -15.90
CA ALA A 696 22.06 -15.24 -17.10
C ALA A 696 22.23 -16.75 -16.85
N TYR A 697 22.93 -17.15 -15.78
CA TYR A 697 23.05 -18.56 -15.38
C TYR A 697 21.68 -19.22 -15.16
N LEU A 698 20.77 -18.51 -14.49
CA LEU A 698 19.43 -19.01 -14.20
C LEU A 698 18.48 -18.93 -15.40
N SER A 699 18.83 -18.28 -16.50
CA SER A 699 17.97 -18.14 -17.68
C SER A 699 18.33 -19.12 -18.79
N LYS A 700 19.43 -19.87 -18.66
CA LYS A 700 19.79 -20.94 -19.59
C LYS A 700 18.62 -21.92 -19.81
N PRO A 701 18.38 -22.38 -21.05
CA PRO A 701 17.36 -23.40 -21.34
C PRO A 701 17.57 -24.69 -20.54
N ARG A 702 18.84 -25.07 -20.31
CA ARG A 702 19.25 -26.18 -19.46
C ARG A 702 20.24 -25.66 -18.42
N VAL A 703 19.92 -25.86 -17.14
CA VAL A 703 20.76 -25.46 -16.01
C VAL A 703 21.37 -26.73 -15.41
N HIS A 704 22.69 -26.83 -15.43
CA HIS A 704 23.43 -27.98 -14.90
C HIS A 704 23.69 -27.82 -13.40
N ALA A 705 24.08 -28.91 -12.73
CA ALA A 705 24.44 -28.88 -11.31
C ALA A 705 25.62 -27.91 -11.04
N GLY A 706 26.59 -27.84 -11.97
CA GLY A 706 27.70 -26.89 -11.91
C GLY A 706 27.24 -25.42 -11.95
N ASP A 707 26.27 -25.09 -12.82
CA ASP A 707 25.68 -23.75 -12.86
C ASP A 707 25.03 -23.38 -11.52
N MET A 708 24.36 -24.34 -10.86
CA MET A 708 23.74 -24.13 -9.55
C MET A 708 24.78 -23.93 -8.44
N THR A 709 25.94 -24.59 -8.50
CA THR A 709 27.03 -24.35 -7.54
C THR A 709 27.64 -22.96 -7.71
N THR A 710 27.84 -22.51 -8.95
CA THR A 710 28.30 -21.14 -9.23
C THR A 710 27.24 -20.13 -8.77
N ALA A 711 25.97 -20.35 -9.10
CA ALA A 711 24.86 -19.51 -8.67
C ALA A 711 24.77 -19.42 -7.13
N ALA A 712 25.04 -20.50 -6.39
CA ALA A 712 25.06 -20.47 -4.94
C ALA A 712 26.17 -19.56 -4.38
N GLY A 713 27.37 -19.57 -4.99
CA GLY A 713 28.46 -18.66 -4.62
C GLY A 713 28.12 -17.19 -4.90
N ILE A 714 27.38 -16.92 -5.98
CA ILE A 714 26.89 -15.57 -6.31
C ILE A 714 25.84 -15.10 -5.30
N VAL A 715 24.88 -15.98 -4.97
CA VAL A 715 23.83 -15.70 -3.99
C VAL A 715 24.42 -15.46 -2.61
N ALA A 716 25.44 -16.23 -2.21
CA ALA A 716 26.14 -16.02 -0.95
C ALA A 716 26.67 -14.58 -0.83
N TRP A 717 27.32 -14.05 -1.87
CA TRP A 717 27.78 -12.66 -1.88
C TRP A 717 26.61 -11.65 -1.86
N LEU A 718 25.62 -11.81 -2.75
CA LEU A 718 24.46 -10.91 -2.82
C LEU A 718 23.71 -10.83 -1.48
N THR A 719 23.57 -11.94 -0.77
CA THR A 719 22.91 -11.92 0.55
C THR A 719 23.63 -11.05 1.57
N GLN A 720 24.96 -10.94 1.50
CA GLN A 720 25.74 -10.07 2.39
C GLN A 720 25.57 -8.59 2.07
N GLN A 721 25.18 -8.25 0.84
CA GLN A 721 24.95 -6.86 0.40
C GLN A 721 23.54 -6.33 0.73
N GLN A 722 22.66 -7.17 1.29
CA GLN A 722 21.31 -6.73 1.66
C GLN A 722 21.33 -5.72 2.81
N ASN A 723 20.51 -4.68 2.69
CA ASN A 723 20.23 -3.73 3.74
C ASN A 723 19.34 -4.34 4.85
N ALA A 724 19.11 -3.58 5.92
CA ALA A 724 18.32 -4.01 7.08
C ALA A 724 16.85 -4.38 6.81
N TYR A 725 16.33 -4.05 5.63
CA TYR A 725 14.93 -4.24 5.23
C TYR A 725 14.77 -5.31 4.15
N GLY A 726 15.86 -5.89 3.65
CA GLY A 726 15.86 -6.90 2.59
C GLY A 726 15.96 -6.36 1.16
N GLY A 727 16.17 -5.05 0.97
CA GLY A 727 16.57 -4.46 -0.31
C GLY A 727 18.08 -4.19 -0.36
N PHE A 728 18.53 -3.32 -1.28
CA PHE A 728 19.94 -3.03 -1.53
C PHE A 728 20.20 -1.51 -1.49
N ALA A 729 21.34 -1.07 -2.03
CA ALA A 729 21.83 0.30 -1.87
C ALA A 729 21.07 1.30 -2.73
N SER A 730 20.67 0.91 -3.94
CA SER A 730 19.92 1.75 -4.88
C SER A 730 18.60 1.12 -5.29
N THR A 731 18.03 1.65 -6.35
CA THR A 731 16.79 1.16 -6.91
C THR A 731 17.03 -0.06 -7.80
N GLN A 732 17.89 0.11 -8.81
CA GLN A 732 18.01 -0.84 -9.90
C GLN A 732 18.69 -2.11 -9.42
N ASP A 733 19.73 -1.95 -8.60
CA ASP A 733 20.37 -3.06 -7.92
C ASP A 733 19.35 -3.88 -7.10
N THR A 734 18.42 -3.21 -6.39
CA THR A 734 17.39 -3.86 -5.59
C THR A 734 16.41 -4.63 -6.46
N VAL A 735 15.94 -4.03 -7.55
CA VAL A 735 14.99 -4.67 -8.47
C VAL A 735 15.60 -5.91 -9.11
N VAL A 736 16.81 -5.79 -9.68
CA VAL A 736 17.47 -6.89 -10.39
C VAL A 736 17.96 -7.96 -9.42
N ALA A 737 18.50 -7.59 -8.25
CA ALA A 737 18.91 -8.54 -7.23
C ALA A 737 17.71 -9.29 -6.64
N LEU A 738 16.59 -8.63 -6.34
CA LEU A 738 15.40 -9.35 -5.87
C LEU A 738 14.80 -10.23 -6.96
N GLN A 739 14.88 -9.83 -8.24
CA GLN A 739 14.50 -10.68 -9.36
C GLN A 739 15.38 -11.94 -9.45
N SER A 740 16.70 -11.79 -9.33
CA SER A 740 17.66 -12.88 -9.41
C SER A 740 17.57 -13.83 -8.22
N LEU A 741 17.45 -13.30 -6.99
CA LEU A 741 17.25 -14.07 -5.77
C LEU A 741 15.91 -14.81 -5.78
N ALA A 742 14.82 -14.18 -6.24
CA ALA A 742 13.52 -14.84 -6.40
C ALA A 742 13.60 -16.02 -7.40
N LYS A 743 14.33 -15.85 -8.51
CA LYS A 743 14.52 -16.89 -9.52
C LYS A 743 15.39 -18.04 -9.00
N TYR A 744 16.44 -17.74 -8.23
CA TYR A 744 17.28 -18.74 -7.56
C TYR A 744 16.48 -19.51 -6.50
N ALA A 745 15.81 -18.78 -5.60
CA ALA A 745 15.02 -19.36 -4.51
C ALA A 745 13.94 -20.29 -5.06
N ALA A 746 13.29 -19.95 -6.18
CA ALA A 746 12.31 -20.81 -6.83
C ALA A 746 12.90 -22.15 -7.32
N ARG A 747 14.19 -22.22 -7.65
CA ARG A 747 14.88 -23.45 -8.08
C ARG A 747 15.52 -24.22 -6.93
N ALA A 748 16.08 -23.50 -5.96
CA ALA A 748 16.75 -24.07 -4.79
C ALA A 748 15.76 -24.48 -3.69
N PHE A 749 14.45 -24.23 -3.87
CA PHE A 749 13.41 -24.51 -2.88
C PHE A 749 13.34 -26.00 -2.53
N SER A 750 13.35 -26.29 -1.22
CA SER A 750 13.13 -27.63 -0.65
C SER A 750 12.00 -27.61 0.37
N THR A 751 11.29 -28.73 0.49
CA THR A 751 10.11 -28.86 1.37
C THR A 751 10.44 -29.27 2.81
N SER A 752 11.62 -29.86 3.06
CA SER A 752 12.09 -30.22 4.40
C SER A 752 12.70 -29.00 5.09
N SER A 753 12.07 -28.50 6.16
CA SER A 753 12.56 -27.29 6.84
C SER A 753 12.39 -27.37 8.34
N GLN A 754 13.04 -28.31 9.01
CA GLN A 754 13.28 -28.19 10.45
C GLN A 754 14.71 -27.67 10.66
N ALA A 755 14.82 -26.50 11.28
CA ALA A 755 16.09 -25.90 11.65
C ALA A 755 16.01 -25.31 13.06
N LEU A 756 17.04 -25.61 13.85
CA LEU A 756 17.28 -24.95 15.12
C LEU A 756 18.46 -23.99 14.95
N VAL A 757 18.21 -22.70 15.14
CA VAL A 757 19.25 -21.66 15.12
C VAL A 757 19.52 -21.23 16.55
N ARG A 758 20.79 -21.24 16.96
CA ARG A 758 21.23 -20.73 18.27
C ARG A 758 22.20 -19.57 18.04
N VAL A 759 21.94 -18.47 18.73
CA VAL A 759 22.76 -17.26 18.68
C VAL A 759 23.38 -17.08 20.06
N LYS A 760 24.71 -17.12 20.12
CA LYS A 760 25.47 -17.03 21.37
C LYS A 760 26.38 -15.81 21.36
N SER A 761 26.47 -15.10 22.49
CA SER A 761 27.53 -14.13 22.78
C SER A 761 28.59 -14.78 23.69
N GLN A 762 29.84 -14.32 23.57
CA GLN A 762 30.90 -14.70 24.50
C GLN A 762 30.60 -14.32 25.96
N ARG A 763 29.68 -13.38 26.20
CA ARG A 763 29.31 -12.87 27.53
C ARG A 763 28.02 -13.46 28.10
N GLY A 764 27.51 -14.56 27.51
CA GLY A 764 26.41 -15.35 28.07
C GLY A 764 25.01 -15.07 27.51
N PHE A 765 24.86 -14.17 26.53
CA PHE A 765 23.59 -14.09 25.77
C PHE A 765 23.40 -15.36 24.94
N GLU A 766 22.26 -16.03 25.11
CA GLU A 766 21.86 -17.14 24.26
C GLU A 766 20.39 -16.99 23.86
N LYS A 767 20.11 -17.11 22.56
CA LYS A 767 18.74 -17.14 22.03
C LYS A 767 18.61 -18.22 20.98
N SER A 768 17.57 -19.04 21.09
CA SER A 768 17.25 -20.09 20.14
C SER A 768 15.99 -19.77 19.33
N PHE A 769 16.01 -20.08 18.05
CA PHE A 769 14.91 -19.91 17.12
C PHE A 769 14.61 -21.23 16.44
N GLN A 770 13.33 -21.57 16.34
CA GLN A 770 12.87 -22.76 15.63
C GLN A 770 12.24 -22.35 14.31
N VAL A 771 12.77 -22.87 13.22
CA VAL A 771 12.21 -22.71 11.89
C VAL A 771 11.65 -24.06 11.45
N ASN A 772 10.36 -24.05 11.13
CA ASN A 772 9.57 -25.17 10.65
C ASN A 772 8.87 -24.78 9.33
N ARG A 773 8.13 -25.72 8.73
CA ARG A 773 7.40 -25.47 7.48
C ARG A 773 6.33 -24.38 7.58
N GLN A 774 5.69 -24.21 8.74
CA GLN A 774 4.60 -23.25 8.94
C GLN A 774 5.12 -21.82 9.12
N ASN A 775 6.26 -21.66 9.81
CA ASN A 775 6.86 -20.35 10.10
C ASN A 775 8.04 -20.01 9.17
N ARG A 776 8.24 -20.75 8.07
CA ARG A 776 9.34 -20.53 7.12
C ARG A 776 9.40 -19.11 6.57
N LEU A 777 8.24 -18.53 6.24
CA LEU A 777 8.11 -17.16 5.73
C LEU A 777 8.04 -16.10 6.86
N LEU A 778 7.93 -16.53 8.12
CA LEU A 778 7.87 -15.63 9.26
C LEU A 778 9.29 -15.22 9.65
N VAL A 779 9.58 -13.93 9.54
CA VAL A 779 10.81 -13.36 10.07
C VAL A 779 10.68 -13.28 11.59
N GLN A 780 11.56 -14.00 12.29
CA GLN A 780 11.66 -13.96 13.74
C GLN A 780 12.77 -12.97 14.12
N GLN A 781 12.46 -11.96 14.93
CA GLN A 781 13.42 -10.93 15.32
C GLN A 781 13.59 -10.89 16.84
N ALA A 782 14.82 -10.66 17.30
CA ALA A 782 15.13 -10.38 18.70
C ALA A 782 16.15 -9.24 18.83
N ALA A 783 15.97 -8.40 19.84
CA ALA A 783 16.97 -7.42 20.23
C ALA A 783 18.16 -8.14 20.91
N LEU A 784 19.38 -7.75 20.56
CA LEU A 784 20.58 -8.21 21.24
C LEU A 784 20.76 -7.34 22.50
N ALA A 785 20.96 -7.99 23.66
CA ALA A 785 21.19 -7.28 24.92
C ALA A 785 22.53 -6.52 24.91
N GLU A 786 23.49 -7.02 24.14
CA GLU A 786 24.82 -6.44 23.98
C GLU A 786 24.98 -5.95 22.53
N VAL A 787 25.55 -4.76 22.38
CA VAL A 787 25.73 -4.14 21.05
C VAL A 787 27.15 -4.32 20.52
N LYS A 788 28.13 -4.48 21.41
CA LYS A 788 29.55 -4.68 21.08
C LYS A 788 29.98 -6.08 21.50
N GLY A 789 30.58 -6.83 20.59
CA GLY A 789 31.09 -8.17 20.88
C GLY A 789 31.05 -9.11 19.69
N ASN A 790 31.53 -10.33 19.92
CA ASN A 790 31.53 -11.40 18.94
C ASN A 790 30.35 -12.32 19.23
N PHE A 791 29.50 -12.51 18.22
CA PHE A 791 28.36 -13.40 18.23
C PHE A 791 28.68 -14.62 17.38
N LEU A 792 28.20 -15.78 17.81
CA LEU A 792 28.29 -17.03 17.06
C LEU A 792 26.87 -17.49 16.71
N VAL A 793 26.59 -17.61 15.42
CA VAL A 793 25.32 -18.15 14.92
C VAL A 793 25.54 -19.60 14.52
N GLN A 794 24.93 -20.52 15.29
CA GLN A 794 25.02 -21.97 15.09
C GLN A 794 23.71 -22.48 14.50
N ILE A 795 23.78 -23.26 13.42
CA ILE A 795 22.61 -23.85 12.78
C ILE A 795 22.72 -25.36 12.73
N HIS A 796 21.65 -26.01 13.20
CA HIS A 796 21.47 -27.45 13.08
C HIS A 796 20.21 -27.73 12.25
N SER A 797 20.41 -28.09 10.98
CA SER A 797 19.30 -28.33 10.04
C SER A 797 19.72 -29.14 8.82
N SER A 798 18.72 -29.54 8.03
CA SER A 798 18.90 -30.04 6.66
C SER A 798 18.46 -29.01 5.60
N SER A 799 18.20 -27.77 6.00
CA SER A 799 17.64 -26.70 5.16
C SER A 799 18.43 -25.42 5.34
N CYS A 800 18.55 -24.64 4.26
CA CYS A 800 19.07 -23.29 4.34
C CYS A 800 18.22 -22.41 5.26
N VAL A 801 18.90 -21.56 6.02
CA VAL A 801 18.29 -20.51 6.85
C VAL A 801 19.01 -19.21 6.59
N PHE A 802 18.24 -18.14 6.42
CA PHE A 802 18.75 -16.79 6.27
C PHE A 802 18.82 -16.11 7.63
N THR A 803 19.98 -15.52 7.94
CA THR A 803 20.22 -14.82 9.20
C THR A 803 20.78 -13.44 8.93
N GLN A 804 20.30 -12.42 9.62
CA GLN A 804 20.82 -11.05 9.51
C GLN A 804 20.90 -10.39 10.88
N ILE A 805 22.06 -9.85 11.22
CA ILE A 805 22.26 -8.96 12.37
C ILE A 805 22.35 -7.53 11.86
N VAL A 806 21.52 -6.65 12.40
CA VAL A 806 21.52 -5.22 12.06
C VAL A 806 21.99 -4.41 13.25
N LEU A 807 23.10 -3.70 13.07
CA LEU A 807 23.61 -2.69 13.99
C LEU A 807 23.14 -1.31 13.54
N ARG A 808 22.51 -0.56 14.46
CA ARG A 808 22.05 0.80 14.22
C ARG A 808 22.64 1.72 15.28
N HIS A 809 23.26 2.80 14.88
CA HIS A 809 23.82 3.80 15.79
C HIS A 809 23.82 5.17 15.11
N HIS A 810 23.97 6.24 15.90
CA HIS A 810 24.07 7.58 15.34
C HIS A 810 25.51 8.07 15.43
N GLU A 811 25.96 8.73 14.37
CA GLU A 811 27.29 9.34 14.29
C GLU A 811 27.16 10.82 13.96
N HIS A 812 28.08 11.63 14.47
CA HIS A 812 28.22 12.99 13.94
C HIS A 812 28.83 12.92 12.55
N PRO A 813 28.23 13.59 11.55
CA PRO A 813 28.77 13.59 10.20
C PRO A 813 30.18 14.18 10.24
N GLN A 814 31.17 13.39 9.86
CA GLN A 814 32.50 13.92 9.57
C GLN A 814 32.40 14.81 8.33
N GLN A 815 33.20 15.88 8.24
CA GLN A 815 33.31 16.67 7.01
C GLN A 815 33.85 15.75 5.89
N ALA A 816 32.96 15.11 5.15
CA ALA A 816 33.31 14.33 3.98
C ALA A 816 33.79 15.26 2.86
N ALA A 817 34.62 14.73 1.96
CA ALA A 817 35.07 15.43 0.75
C ALA A 817 33.87 16.04 0.02
N VAL A 818 33.86 17.37 -0.07
CA VAL A 818 32.74 18.18 -0.55
C VAL A 818 32.45 17.84 -2.02
N THR A 819 31.43 17.03 -2.30
CA THR A 819 30.95 16.79 -3.67
C THR A 819 30.13 17.98 -4.18
N PHE A 820 29.46 18.71 -3.30
CA PHE A 820 28.74 19.95 -3.59
C PHE A 820 28.75 20.85 -2.34
N THR A 821 28.85 22.16 -2.54
CA THR A 821 28.77 23.14 -1.44
C THR A 821 27.34 23.67 -1.36
N LEU A 822 26.72 23.54 -0.19
CA LEU A 822 25.36 24.01 0.06
C LEU A 822 25.42 25.29 0.89
N HIS A 823 24.94 26.40 0.35
CA HIS A 823 24.73 27.65 1.07
C HIS A 823 23.22 27.88 1.24
N VAL A 824 22.73 27.83 2.47
CA VAL A 824 21.31 28.10 2.77
C VAL A 824 21.23 29.45 3.47
N ASN A 825 20.66 30.43 2.79
CA ASN A 825 20.39 31.74 3.36
C ASN A 825 18.89 31.88 3.59
N THR A 826 18.50 32.27 4.80
CA THR A 826 17.11 32.64 5.09
C THR A 826 16.98 34.16 5.03
N GLU A 827 16.21 34.66 4.09
CA GLU A 827 15.93 36.10 3.98
C GLU A 827 14.51 36.40 4.44
N LEU A 828 14.38 37.52 5.16
CA LEU A 828 13.08 38.07 5.55
C LEU A 828 12.56 38.94 4.41
N THR A 829 11.75 38.37 3.53
CA THR A 829 11.03 39.17 2.53
C THR A 829 9.84 39.86 3.20
N ASN A 830 9.97 41.17 3.42
CA ASN A 830 8.96 42.12 3.89
C ASN A 830 8.30 41.84 5.25
N CYS A 831 8.69 42.62 6.26
CA CYS A 831 8.10 42.66 7.60
C CYS A 831 6.62 43.11 7.66
N SER A 832 5.97 43.39 6.52
CA SER A 832 4.59 43.90 6.44
C SER A 832 3.52 42.81 6.22
N GLN A 833 3.91 41.59 5.85
CA GLN A 833 3.02 40.42 5.83
C GLN A 833 3.56 39.37 6.80
N ALA A 834 2.71 38.92 7.72
CA ALA A 834 3.10 38.02 8.80
C ALA A 834 3.88 36.78 8.29
N ASN A 835 5.18 36.73 8.62
CA ASN A 835 6.03 35.54 8.65
C ASN A 835 6.13 34.68 7.37
N ALA A 836 6.37 35.27 6.20
CA ALA A 836 6.91 34.51 5.07
C ALA A 836 8.45 34.53 5.11
N ARG A 837 9.07 33.53 5.77
CA ARG A 837 10.51 33.29 5.63
C ARG A 837 10.74 32.65 4.26
N VAL A 838 11.48 33.32 3.38
CA VAL A 838 11.93 32.71 2.12
C VAL A 838 13.26 32.03 2.38
N LEU A 839 13.34 30.75 2.04
CA LEU A 839 14.52 29.93 2.21
C LEU A 839 15.22 29.85 0.85
N THR A 840 16.31 30.60 0.70
CA THR A 840 17.10 30.62 -0.53
C THR A 840 18.23 29.62 -0.39
N VAL A 841 18.16 28.53 -1.16
CA VAL A 841 19.21 27.50 -1.21
C VAL A 841 20.08 27.76 -2.43
N HIS A 842 21.33 28.15 -2.22
CA HIS A 842 22.36 28.18 -3.25
C HIS A 842 23.12 26.87 -3.21
N ILE A 843 22.96 26.05 -4.25
CA ILE A 843 23.72 24.82 -4.44
C ILE A 843 24.84 25.13 -5.43
N LEU A 844 26.08 25.17 -4.95
CA LEU A 844 27.27 25.28 -5.78
C LEU A 844 27.86 23.88 -5.94
N ALA A 845 27.50 23.21 -7.04
CA ALA A 845 28.22 22.01 -7.47
C ALA A 845 29.62 22.43 -7.97
N ARG A 846 30.67 21.76 -7.49
CA ARG A 846 32.05 21.96 -7.98
C ARG A 846 32.36 20.99 -9.10
#